data_AF-A0A946UFT9-F1
#
_entry.id   AF-A0A946UFT9-F1
#
_cell.length_a   1.000
_cell.length_b   1.000
_cell.length_c   1.000
_cell.angle_alpha   90.00
_cell.angle_beta   90.00
_cell.angle_gamma   90.00
#
_symmetry.space_group_name_H-M   'P 1'
#
loop_
_entity.id
_entity.type
_entity.pdbx_description
1 polymer ?
#
loop_
_entity_poly.entity_id
_entity_poly.type
_entity_poly.pdbx_seq_one_letter_code
_entity_poly.pdbx_strand_id
1 'polypeptide(L)'
;MTRLNQYFSGRWVEIQIWDVLRWLGIVTLAFALAACEVNEESVSANDPGDSGSVPPPGSPPPPGSPPPPPPAPGPTDQAMFEATLYPHLTNNANFCVSCHGVNQAPTFAVTDATTAYNAVVTEQKVNLNTPEVSRLYLRPKDDRHNCGGDIECDRIAADFLTAIQDWATQASASTPPPAAGTPVLSAMATFADASAGGAARADGAAIALFTFSEGSGDVTMDSSEVGEAITLNITGMEWIEGGGLRNVAGGKAEASVADSAKLFDMISPIGEFSVEAWVVPELEDQPGPTRIASYSLDTGGAGRNFEMDQAGIYWRFRHRSVNEPDAGGAFDTIDAPIPLELQHVVMTFDPVSGRKTYVDGQLRLEENTADTMTWVENSIFVIGNAVTMDRTWMGEIRLVAVHAKALSAAEITQNFNAGIGNVVTMAFDVSGVLGEPGTIEMQAAQIDANGYMFAQPTFVSDATAVAVKNIRIAVNGVVPVAQQPFRRVDMMAMQSGEMLSPLGGVVPAELGIDNDQFHLEFEVLGDQFGMAETVAPAAPPLPPADEVEPDLGLRTFSQINDTMAALTGIDPNTAAVLASYTELEGSLPSTSNLNSFASAQQIAIQRLATTYCGEVATITANCDAFFGACAVDGNDKAAVADTLYDRFIGANLANQPDLVDVSAEIVSLIDDLGCAGGCTDVQAQDVLHAACAAVLSSSAVTVK
;
A
#
# COMPACT_ATOMS: atom_id res chain seq x y z
N MET A 1 -25.19 19.55 -2.03
CA MET A 1 -24.48 18.28 -1.74
C MET A 1 -25.43 17.10 -1.52
N THR A 2 -26.17 16.98 -0.41
CA THR A 2 -26.96 15.74 -0.10
C THR A 2 -27.89 15.25 -1.22
N ARG A 3 -28.53 16.16 -1.98
CA ARG A 3 -29.34 15.80 -3.16
C ARG A 3 -28.53 15.35 -4.38
N LEU A 4 -27.29 15.83 -4.56
CA LEU A 4 -26.39 15.33 -5.61
C LEU A 4 -26.07 13.85 -5.35
N ASN A 5 -25.66 13.51 -4.13
CA ASN A 5 -25.33 12.12 -3.78
C ASN A 5 -26.52 11.17 -3.96
N GLN A 6 -27.76 11.66 -3.77
CA GLN A 6 -28.99 10.92 -4.07
C GLN A 6 -29.32 10.81 -5.57
N TYR A 7 -28.89 11.77 -6.41
CA TYR A 7 -29.05 11.70 -7.87
C TYR A 7 -28.03 10.72 -8.49
N PHE A 8 -26.75 10.85 -8.12
CA PHE A 8 -25.67 10.04 -8.70
C PHE A 8 -25.73 8.55 -8.31
N SER A 9 -26.18 8.23 -7.08
CA SER A 9 -26.36 6.83 -6.65
C SER A 9 -27.53 6.11 -7.33
N GLY A 10 -28.45 6.84 -7.99
CA GLY A 10 -29.65 6.27 -8.60
C GLY A 10 -29.52 5.90 -10.09
N ARG A 11 -29.10 6.85 -10.95
CA ARG A 11 -29.24 6.69 -12.43
C ARG A 11 -28.03 6.12 -13.17
N TRP A 12 -26.79 6.44 -12.76
CA TRP A 12 -25.60 6.09 -13.57
C TRP A 12 -25.31 4.58 -13.62
N VAL A 13 -25.77 3.83 -12.61
CA VAL A 13 -25.69 2.36 -12.60
C VAL A 13 -26.59 1.72 -13.67
N GLU A 14 -27.75 2.29 -13.96
CA GLU A 14 -28.66 1.75 -14.99
C GLU A 14 -28.12 1.95 -16.41
N ILE A 15 -27.48 3.09 -16.70
CA ILE A 15 -26.91 3.38 -18.03
C ILE A 15 -25.76 2.40 -18.36
N GLN A 16 -24.83 2.19 -17.42
CA GLN A 16 -23.67 1.32 -17.63
C GLN A 16 -24.05 -0.15 -17.90
N ILE A 17 -25.07 -0.68 -17.22
CA ILE A 17 -25.46 -2.10 -17.35
C ILE A 17 -26.08 -2.41 -18.72
N TRP A 18 -26.84 -1.49 -19.31
CA TRP A 18 -27.55 -1.73 -20.58
C TRP A 18 -26.65 -1.68 -21.82
N ASP A 19 -25.66 -0.78 -21.88
CA ASP A 19 -24.77 -0.71 -23.05
C ASP A 19 -23.62 -1.73 -23.01
N VAL A 20 -23.14 -2.16 -21.84
CA VAL A 20 -22.20 -3.30 -21.74
C VAL A 20 -22.84 -4.60 -22.26
N LEU A 21 -24.13 -4.82 -21.99
CA LEU A 21 -24.88 -5.97 -22.53
C LEU A 21 -25.18 -5.86 -24.04
N ARG A 22 -25.10 -4.67 -24.64
CA ARG A 22 -25.15 -4.51 -26.11
C ARG A 22 -23.83 -4.88 -26.79
N TRP A 23 -22.70 -4.77 -26.11
CA TRP A 23 -21.37 -4.95 -26.69
C TRP A 23 -20.97 -6.43 -26.92
N LEU A 24 -21.67 -7.38 -26.29
CA LEU A 24 -21.30 -8.81 -26.28
C LEU A 24 -22.12 -9.72 -27.23
N GLY A 25 -22.83 -9.16 -28.22
CA GLY A 25 -23.74 -9.91 -29.10
C GLY A 25 -23.39 -9.87 -30.60
N ILE A 26 -23.29 -11.06 -31.21
CA ILE A 26 -23.18 -11.31 -32.68
C ILE A 26 -21.75 -10.99 -33.21
N VAL A 27 -21.01 -11.90 -33.87
CA VAL A 27 -21.25 -12.48 -35.21
C VAL A 27 -20.86 -13.98 -35.30
N THR A 28 -21.50 -14.73 -36.21
CA THR A 28 -21.08 -16.08 -36.63
C THR A 28 -20.94 -16.22 -38.16
N LEU A 29 -19.98 -17.05 -38.60
CA LEU A 29 -19.86 -17.76 -39.89
C LEU A 29 -19.57 -17.01 -41.23
N ALA A 30 -18.29 -17.05 -41.64
CA ALA A 30 -17.76 -17.87 -42.77
C ALA A 30 -17.73 -17.37 -44.25
N PHE A 31 -16.82 -18.03 -45.00
CA PHE A 31 -16.56 -18.04 -46.47
C PHE A 31 -15.75 -16.85 -47.06
N ALA A 32 -14.79 -17.03 -47.99
CA ALA A 32 -14.26 -18.25 -48.65
C ALA A 32 -12.79 -18.13 -49.15
N LEU A 33 -12.24 -19.29 -49.57
CA LEU A 33 -10.92 -19.63 -50.14
C LEU A 33 -10.21 -18.60 -51.05
N ALA A 34 -8.87 -18.63 -50.98
CA ALA A 34 -8.00 -18.84 -52.14
C ALA A 34 -6.75 -19.67 -51.72
N ALA A 35 -6.19 -20.48 -52.61
CA ALA A 35 -5.02 -21.33 -52.34
C ALA A 35 -4.09 -21.42 -53.56
N CYS A 36 -2.80 -21.72 -53.33
CA CYS A 36 -1.86 -22.15 -54.38
C CYS A 36 -0.67 -22.91 -53.78
N GLU A 37 -0.27 -24.03 -54.41
CA GLU A 37 1.00 -24.73 -54.20
C GLU A 37 2.10 -24.12 -55.12
N VAL A 38 3.39 -24.48 -55.17
CA VAL A 38 4.24 -25.63 -54.74
C VAL A 38 5.61 -25.08 -54.25
N ASN A 39 6.70 -25.81 -53.89
CA ASN A 39 7.08 -27.23 -53.86
C ASN A 39 8.19 -27.44 -52.79
N GLU A 40 8.59 -28.69 -52.53
CA GLU A 40 9.88 -29.03 -51.90
C GLU A 40 11.02 -29.02 -52.97
N GLU A 41 12.30 -28.82 -52.57
CA GLU A 41 13.38 -29.76 -52.94
C GLU A 41 14.71 -29.51 -52.18
N SER A 42 15.59 -30.51 -52.21
CA SER A 42 16.68 -30.81 -51.27
C SER A 42 18.11 -30.52 -51.84
N VAL A 43 19.17 -31.10 -51.23
CA VAL A 43 20.57 -31.29 -51.72
C VAL A 43 21.57 -30.13 -51.47
N SER A 44 22.85 -30.32 -51.06
CA SER A 44 23.55 -31.38 -50.30
C SER A 44 25.02 -31.03 -49.94
N ALA A 45 25.56 -31.60 -48.84
CA ALA A 45 26.89 -32.22 -48.69
C ALA A 45 28.24 -31.42 -48.83
N ASN A 46 29.13 -31.66 -47.84
CA ASN A 46 30.57 -32.03 -47.94
C ASN A 46 31.64 -31.02 -48.47
N ASP A 47 32.93 -31.02 -48.07
CA ASP A 47 33.68 -31.67 -46.95
C ASP A 47 35.07 -30.92 -46.71
N PRO A 48 36.29 -31.48 -46.50
CA PRO A 48 37.09 -31.15 -45.30
C PRO A 48 38.52 -30.57 -45.51
N GLY A 49 39.21 -30.29 -44.39
CA GLY A 49 40.68 -30.45 -44.23
C GLY A 49 41.50 -29.16 -43.97
N ASP A 50 42.77 -29.23 -43.54
CA ASP A 50 43.55 -30.32 -42.92
C ASP A 50 44.88 -29.75 -42.34
N SER A 51 45.48 -30.47 -41.38
CA SER A 51 46.91 -30.43 -40.98
C SER A 51 47.49 -29.18 -40.27
N GLY A 52 48.54 -29.40 -39.47
CA GLY A 52 49.36 -28.36 -38.82
C GLY A 52 50.85 -28.73 -38.84
N SER A 53 51.74 -27.86 -38.34
CA SER A 53 53.20 -28.14 -38.30
C SER A 53 54.00 -27.30 -37.28
N VAL A 54 55.10 -27.89 -36.76
CA VAL A 54 56.02 -27.44 -35.68
C VAL A 54 57.33 -28.26 -35.80
N PRO A 55 58.55 -27.86 -35.35
CA PRO A 55 59.22 -26.56 -35.11
C PRO A 55 60.43 -26.38 -36.11
N PRO A 56 61.50 -25.55 -35.86
CA PRO A 56 62.65 -25.89 -34.98
C PRO A 56 63.26 -24.65 -34.22
N PRO A 57 64.43 -24.71 -33.52
CA PRO A 57 64.63 -23.89 -32.28
C PRO A 57 65.84 -22.92 -32.20
N GLY A 58 65.79 -22.00 -31.21
CA GLY A 58 66.91 -21.75 -30.28
C GLY A 58 67.65 -20.39 -30.29
N SER A 59 67.39 -19.55 -29.27
CA SER A 59 68.25 -18.41 -28.84
C SER A 59 67.93 -18.00 -27.37
N PRO A 60 68.84 -17.31 -26.63
CA PRO A 60 68.82 -17.30 -25.16
C PRO A 60 67.85 -16.29 -24.49
N PRO A 61 67.51 -16.47 -23.18
CA PRO A 61 66.47 -15.71 -22.50
C PRO A 61 66.92 -14.35 -21.91
N PRO A 62 66.17 -13.25 -22.16
CA PRO A 62 66.15 -12.02 -21.36
C PRO A 62 65.07 -12.12 -20.24
N PRO A 63 64.73 -11.07 -19.46
CA PRO A 63 64.24 -11.23 -18.08
C PRO A 63 62.82 -11.80 -17.97
N GLY A 64 62.50 -12.29 -16.77
CA GLY A 64 61.29 -13.08 -16.48
C GLY A 64 59.99 -12.45 -16.94
N SER A 65 59.08 -13.30 -17.40
CA SER A 65 57.72 -12.93 -17.78
C SER A 65 56.99 -12.23 -16.63
N PRO A 66 56.05 -11.31 -16.93
CA PRO A 66 55.04 -10.89 -15.97
C PRO A 66 54.34 -12.11 -15.35
N PRO A 67 53.73 -11.98 -14.14
CA PRO A 67 52.77 -12.98 -13.71
C PRO A 67 51.70 -13.16 -14.80
N PRO A 68 51.12 -14.37 -14.96
CA PRO A 68 49.98 -14.53 -15.85
C PRO A 68 48.90 -13.51 -15.46
N PRO A 69 48.14 -12.96 -16.43
CA PRO A 69 46.96 -12.18 -16.08
C PRO A 69 46.09 -13.01 -15.14
N PRO A 70 45.39 -12.38 -14.17
CA PRO A 70 44.44 -13.11 -13.34
C PRO A 70 43.46 -13.87 -14.24
N PRO A 71 42.92 -15.02 -13.78
CA PRO A 71 41.87 -15.71 -14.51
C PRO A 71 40.79 -14.71 -14.95
N ALA A 72 40.26 -14.88 -16.16
CA ALA A 72 39.07 -14.12 -16.55
C ALA A 72 38.01 -14.29 -15.45
N PRO A 73 37.28 -13.23 -15.07
CA PRO A 73 36.19 -13.36 -14.11
C PRO A 73 35.26 -14.51 -14.49
N GLY A 74 34.68 -15.16 -13.47
CA GLY A 74 33.58 -16.09 -13.71
C GLY A 74 32.44 -15.39 -14.47
N PRO A 75 31.51 -16.15 -15.08
CA PRO A 75 30.30 -15.56 -15.64
C PRO A 75 29.60 -14.72 -14.57
N THR A 76 29.08 -13.55 -14.96
CA THR A 76 28.22 -12.75 -14.08
C THR A 76 26.91 -13.48 -13.84
N ASP A 77 26.20 -13.15 -12.76
CA ASP A 77 24.91 -13.78 -12.47
C ASP A 77 23.88 -13.58 -13.61
N GLN A 78 23.89 -12.39 -14.23
CA GLN A 78 23.20 -12.13 -15.49
C GLN A 78 23.60 -13.12 -16.61
N ALA A 79 24.89 -13.40 -16.81
CA ALA A 79 25.34 -14.35 -17.83
C ALA A 79 24.94 -15.81 -17.51
N MET A 80 24.73 -16.15 -16.23
CA MET A 80 24.20 -17.45 -15.81
C MET A 80 22.69 -17.53 -16.04
N PHE A 81 21.92 -16.48 -15.71
CA PHE A 81 20.52 -16.33 -16.09
C PHE A 81 20.31 -16.40 -17.62
N GLU A 82 21.15 -15.71 -18.40
CA GLU A 82 21.16 -15.73 -19.87
C GLU A 82 21.38 -17.14 -20.44
N ALA A 83 22.19 -17.96 -19.77
CA ALA A 83 22.49 -19.33 -20.16
C ALA A 83 21.46 -20.37 -19.68
N THR A 84 20.51 -19.99 -18.80
CA THR A 84 19.63 -20.94 -18.09
C THR A 84 18.15 -20.60 -18.23
N LEU A 85 17.65 -19.60 -17.50
CA LEU A 85 16.23 -19.27 -17.41
C LEU A 85 15.76 -18.36 -18.56
N TYR A 86 16.60 -17.43 -19.00
CA TYR A 86 16.26 -16.47 -20.06
C TYR A 86 15.75 -17.10 -21.37
N PRO A 87 16.33 -18.21 -21.88
CA PRO A 87 15.82 -18.91 -23.07
C PRO A 87 14.41 -19.49 -22.87
N HIS A 88 14.01 -19.80 -21.63
CA HIS A 88 12.67 -20.32 -21.32
C HIS A 88 11.63 -19.20 -21.24
N LEU A 89 12.02 -18.01 -20.73
CA LEU A 89 11.16 -16.83 -20.69
C LEU A 89 10.91 -16.25 -22.08
N THR A 90 11.94 -16.23 -22.94
CA THR A 90 11.86 -15.71 -24.31
C THR A 90 11.36 -16.71 -25.36
N ASN A 91 11.06 -17.95 -24.97
CA ASN A 91 10.49 -18.94 -25.86
C ASN A 91 8.98 -18.70 -26.09
N ASN A 92 8.60 -18.36 -27.32
CA ASN A 92 7.20 -18.18 -27.73
C ASN A 92 6.31 -19.41 -27.45
N ALA A 93 6.86 -20.63 -27.41
CA ALA A 93 6.10 -21.84 -27.04
C ALA A 93 5.71 -21.90 -25.55
N ASN A 94 6.28 -21.03 -24.70
CA ASN A 94 5.90 -20.88 -23.30
C ASN A 94 4.96 -19.69 -23.05
N PHE A 95 4.52 -18.99 -24.11
CA PHE A 95 3.52 -17.90 -24.12
C PHE A 95 3.83 -16.64 -23.28
N CYS A 96 4.93 -16.60 -22.52
CA CYS A 96 5.30 -15.44 -21.70
C CYS A 96 5.49 -14.16 -22.52
N VAL A 97 6.21 -14.23 -23.65
CA VAL A 97 6.63 -13.08 -24.47
C VAL A 97 5.45 -12.20 -24.94
N SER A 98 4.30 -12.79 -25.25
CA SER A 98 3.12 -12.04 -25.74
C SER A 98 2.54 -11.06 -24.71
N CYS A 99 2.80 -11.27 -23.41
CA CYS A 99 2.41 -10.34 -22.35
C CYS A 99 3.65 -9.71 -21.71
N HIS A 100 4.49 -10.54 -21.11
CA HIS A 100 5.68 -10.18 -20.32
C HIS A 100 6.91 -9.79 -21.16
N GLY A 101 6.76 -9.68 -22.47
CA GLY A 101 7.67 -8.90 -23.32
C GLY A 101 7.54 -7.42 -23.00
N VAL A 102 6.99 -6.64 -23.93
CA VAL A 102 6.83 -5.17 -23.77
C VAL A 102 5.42 -4.71 -23.43
N ASN A 103 4.45 -5.64 -23.30
CA ASN A 103 3.02 -5.30 -23.24
C ASN A 103 2.45 -5.24 -21.81
N GLN A 104 3.09 -5.91 -20.84
CA GLN A 104 2.59 -6.05 -19.47
C GLN A 104 3.75 -6.26 -18.48
N ALA A 105 3.79 -5.47 -17.41
CA ALA A 105 4.69 -5.70 -16.28
C ALA A 105 4.26 -6.94 -15.45
N PRO A 106 5.19 -7.72 -14.86
CA PRO A 106 6.66 -7.64 -15.00
C PRO A 106 7.14 -7.97 -16.41
N THR A 107 8.12 -7.21 -16.91
CA THR A 107 8.67 -7.36 -18.28
C THR A 107 9.82 -8.38 -18.34
N PHE A 108 9.64 -9.56 -17.74
CA PHE A 108 10.71 -10.58 -17.60
C PHE A 108 11.00 -11.38 -18.89
N ALA A 109 10.21 -11.23 -19.95
CA ALA A 109 10.31 -11.96 -21.21
C ALA A 109 10.64 -11.05 -22.41
N VAL A 110 11.25 -9.88 -22.16
CA VAL A 110 11.78 -8.99 -23.21
C VAL A 110 12.98 -9.59 -23.94
N THR A 111 13.28 -9.05 -25.13
CA THR A 111 14.43 -9.43 -25.95
C THR A 111 15.76 -8.81 -25.52
N ASP A 112 15.76 -7.90 -24.54
CA ASP A 112 17.00 -7.45 -23.88
C ASP A 112 17.21 -8.24 -22.58
N ALA A 113 18.27 -9.04 -22.55
CA ALA A 113 18.54 -9.92 -21.42
C ALA A 113 18.84 -9.17 -20.11
N THR A 114 19.39 -7.95 -20.18
CA THR A 114 19.68 -7.12 -19.00
C THR A 114 18.39 -6.64 -18.35
N THR A 115 17.44 -6.15 -19.15
CA THR A 115 16.10 -5.75 -18.67
C THR A 115 15.30 -6.96 -18.17
N ALA A 116 15.37 -8.11 -18.84
CA ALA A 116 14.72 -9.33 -18.38
C ALA A 116 15.30 -9.82 -17.03
N TYR A 117 16.62 -9.88 -16.91
CA TYR A 117 17.33 -10.23 -15.67
C TYR A 117 16.93 -9.29 -14.52
N ASN A 118 16.97 -7.97 -14.76
CA ASN A 118 16.57 -6.99 -13.75
C ASN A 118 15.10 -7.16 -13.35
N ALA A 119 14.17 -7.38 -14.27
CA ALA A 119 12.76 -7.62 -13.93
C ALA A 119 12.54 -8.92 -13.12
N VAL A 120 13.37 -9.95 -13.32
CA VAL A 120 13.34 -11.19 -12.53
C VAL A 120 13.92 -10.98 -11.12
N VAL A 121 15.06 -10.30 -11.02
CA VAL A 121 15.81 -10.14 -9.76
C VAL A 121 15.24 -9.01 -8.89
N THR A 122 15.01 -7.82 -9.45
CA THR A 122 14.48 -6.65 -8.71
C THR A 122 13.09 -6.92 -8.14
N GLU A 123 12.25 -7.68 -8.84
CA GLU A 123 10.93 -8.06 -8.33
C GLU A 123 10.86 -9.49 -7.74
N GLN A 124 12.00 -10.06 -7.35
CA GLN A 124 12.15 -11.34 -6.63
C GLN A 124 11.31 -12.51 -7.20
N LYS A 125 11.25 -12.63 -8.52
CA LYS A 125 10.44 -13.65 -9.21
C LYS A 125 11.06 -15.06 -9.15
N VAL A 126 12.31 -15.16 -8.68
CA VAL A 126 13.11 -16.37 -8.50
C VAL A 126 13.81 -16.33 -7.14
N ASN A 127 13.86 -17.46 -6.45
CA ASN A 127 14.69 -17.71 -5.28
C ASN A 127 15.69 -18.82 -5.63
N LEU A 128 16.99 -18.51 -5.61
CA LEU A 128 18.05 -19.46 -5.96
C LEU A 128 18.43 -20.40 -4.79
N ASN A 129 18.14 -20.00 -3.55
CA ASN A 129 18.37 -20.84 -2.36
C ASN A 129 17.30 -21.92 -2.22
N THR A 130 16.05 -21.59 -2.59
CA THR A 130 14.89 -22.51 -2.62
C THR A 130 14.15 -22.37 -3.96
N PRO A 131 14.62 -23.01 -5.03
CA PRO A 131 14.00 -22.96 -6.37
C PRO A 131 12.49 -23.23 -6.37
N GLU A 132 12.03 -24.13 -5.49
CA GLU A 132 10.65 -24.62 -5.41
C GLU A 132 9.64 -23.58 -4.91
N VAL A 133 10.07 -22.45 -4.34
CA VAL A 133 9.17 -21.32 -4.01
C VAL A 133 9.20 -20.18 -5.03
N SER A 134 10.01 -20.30 -6.09
CA SER A 134 10.14 -19.27 -7.13
C SER A 134 8.81 -18.99 -7.83
N ARG A 135 8.40 -17.71 -7.89
CA ARG A 135 7.11 -17.34 -8.50
C ARG A 135 6.99 -17.76 -9.96
N LEU A 136 8.09 -17.76 -10.72
CA LEU A 136 8.12 -18.25 -12.11
C LEU A 136 7.90 -19.75 -12.25
N TYR A 137 8.18 -20.56 -11.22
CA TYR A 137 7.82 -21.99 -11.17
C TYR A 137 6.38 -22.19 -10.69
N LEU A 138 5.96 -21.50 -9.62
CA LEU A 138 4.62 -21.65 -9.04
C LEU A 138 3.50 -21.15 -9.97
N ARG A 139 3.73 -20.08 -10.76
CA ARG A 139 2.73 -19.45 -11.64
C ARG A 139 2.21 -20.35 -12.79
N PRO A 140 3.03 -21.13 -13.52
CA PRO A 140 2.52 -22.15 -14.44
C PRO A 140 2.01 -23.39 -13.69
N LYS A 141 2.67 -23.80 -12.59
CA LYS A 141 2.34 -25.00 -11.82
C LYS A 141 0.95 -24.94 -11.18
N ASP A 142 0.73 -23.97 -10.30
CA ASP A 142 -0.42 -23.91 -9.41
C ASP A 142 -1.51 -22.97 -9.97
N ASP A 143 -1.15 -21.76 -10.40
CA ASP A 143 -2.11 -20.80 -10.98
C ASP A 143 -2.54 -21.14 -12.43
N ARG A 144 -1.91 -22.13 -13.08
CA ARG A 144 -2.15 -22.59 -14.48
C ARG A 144 -2.11 -21.45 -15.52
N HIS A 145 -1.27 -20.44 -15.29
CA HIS A 145 -1.40 -19.15 -15.96
C HIS A 145 -0.99 -19.17 -17.44
N ASN A 146 -1.98 -19.09 -18.35
CA ASN A 146 -1.85 -18.87 -19.80
C ASN A 146 -0.98 -19.88 -20.58
N CYS A 147 -0.56 -20.98 -19.96
CA CYS A 147 0.36 -21.98 -20.50
C CYS A 147 -0.28 -23.00 -21.47
N GLY A 148 -1.31 -22.60 -22.23
CA GLY A 148 -1.90 -23.39 -23.33
C GLY A 148 -2.76 -24.61 -22.96
N GLY A 149 -2.60 -25.18 -21.76
CA GLY A 149 -3.40 -26.29 -21.23
C GLY A 149 -2.64 -27.09 -20.16
N ASP A 150 -3.32 -27.95 -19.40
CA ASP A 150 -2.75 -28.58 -18.19
C ASP A 150 -1.39 -29.27 -18.39
N ILE A 151 -1.29 -30.16 -19.38
CA ILE A 151 -0.06 -30.92 -19.67
C ILE A 151 1.11 -29.97 -20.02
N GLU A 152 0.81 -28.83 -20.64
CA GLU A 152 1.80 -27.85 -21.08
C GLU A 152 2.17 -26.89 -19.94
N CYS A 153 1.24 -26.56 -19.05
CA CYS A 153 1.52 -25.92 -17.76
C CYS A 153 2.44 -26.79 -16.87
N ASP A 154 2.20 -28.10 -16.81
CA ASP A 154 3.03 -29.05 -16.07
C ASP A 154 4.45 -29.14 -16.66
N ARG A 155 4.57 -29.16 -18.01
CA ARG A 155 5.86 -29.10 -18.71
C ARG A 155 6.61 -27.80 -18.39
N ILE A 156 5.96 -26.65 -18.59
CA ILE A 156 6.56 -25.32 -18.42
C ILE A 156 7.04 -25.14 -16.98
N ALA A 157 6.27 -25.59 -15.99
CA ALA A 157 6.69 -25.60 -14.59
C ALA A 157 7.95 -26.44 -14.35
N ALA A 158 8.00 -27.67 -14.86
CA ALA A 158 9.16 -28.55 -14.69
C ALA A 158 10.43 -28.00 -15.38
N ASP A 159 10.28 -27.46 -16.58
CA ASP A 159 11.35 -26.82 -17.34
C ASP A 159 11.89 -25.57 -16.60
N PHE A 160 11.01 -24.73 -16.04
CA PHE A 160 11.38 -23.53 -15.31
C PHE A 160 12.06 -23.86 -13.97
N LEU A 161 11.58 -24.86 -13.22
CA LEU A 161 12.23 -25.32 -12.00
C LEU A 161 13.66 -25.82 -12.28
N THR A 162 13.81 -26.61 -13.34
CA THR A 162 15.12 -27.13 -13.78
C THR A 162 16.06 -25.98 -14.15
N ALA A 163 15.59 -25.01 -14.94
CA ALA A 163 16.40 -23.85 -15.33
C ALA A 163 16.82 -22.98 -14.12
N ILE A 164 15.96 -22.85 -13.10
CA ILE A 164 16.29 -22.15 -11.85
C ILE A 164 17.29 -22.95 -11.00
N GLN A 165 17.15 -24.28 -10.92
CA GLN A 165 18.12 -25.16 -10.25
C GLN A 165 19.49 -25.14 -10.95
N ASP A 166 19.53 -25.09 -12.28
CA ASP A 166 20.76 -24.94 -13.07
C ASP A 166 21.40 -23.55 -12.90
N TRP A 167 20.58 -22.48 -12.79
CA TRP A 167 21.06 -21.13 -12.46
C TRP A 167 21.66 -21.11 -11.06
N ALA A 168 20.95 -21.61 -10.04
CA ALA A 168 21.42 -21.70 -8.66
C ALA A 168 22.71 -22.54 -8.53
N THR A 169 22.81 -23.63 -9.29
CA THR A 169 24.01 -24.48 -9.36
C THR A 169 25.19 -23.72 -9.98
N GLN A 170 24.96 -22.99 -11.07
CA GLN A 170 26.01 -22.18 -11.70
C GLN A 170 26.41 -21.00 -10.81
N ALA A 171 25.48 -20.29 -10.19
CA ALA A 171 25.76 -19.22 -9.24
C ALA A 171 26.63 -19.74 -8.08
N SER A 172 26.24 -20.86 -7.47
CA SER A 172 27.00 -21.53 -6.42
C SER A 172 28.41 -21.96 -6.88
N ALA A 173 28.54 -22.48 -8.10
CA ALA A 173 29.84 -22.88 -8.67
C ALA A 173 30.71 -21.69 -9.15
N SER A 174 30.09 -20.55 -9.45
CA SER A 174 30.75 -19.31 -9.90
C SER A 174 31.38 -18.51 -8.76
N THR A 175 30.89 -18.75 -7.52
CA THR A 175 31.25 -18.03 -6.29
C THR A 175 32.71 -17.61 -6.30
N PRO A 176 33.00 -16.32 -6.53
CA PRO A 176 34.37 -15.86 -6.59
C PRO A 176 35.07 -16.13 -5.25
N PRO A 177 36.39 -16.37 -5.22
CA PRO A 177 37.15 -16.05 -4.02
C PRO A 177 36.79 -14.61 -3.63
N PRO A 178 36.50 -14.32 -2.35
CA PRO A 178 36.02 -13.01 -1.93
C PRO A 178 36.93 -11.92 -2.49
N ALA A 179 36.33 -10.88 -3.09
CA ALA A 179 37.06 -9.77 -3.69
C ALA A 179 38.06 -9.22 -2.66
N ALA A 180 39.26 -8.85 -3.12
CA ALA A 180 40.42 -8.69 -2.24
C ALA A 180 40.35 -7.45 -1.33
N GLY A 181 39.57 -7.57 -0.25
CA GLY A 181 39.37 -6.62 0.83
C GLY A 181 38.49 -7.27 1.90
N THR A 182 38.84 -7.11 3.18
CA THR A 182 38.01 -7.64 4.27
C THR A 182 36.80 -6.71 4.43
N PRO A 183 35.55 -7.23 4.41
CA PRO A 183 34.39 -6.40 4.76
C PRO A 183 34.47 -6.03 6.24
N VAL A 184 34.08 -4.80 6.57
CA VAL A 184 33.93 -4.36 7.96
C VAL A 184 32.49 -4.66 8.37
N LEU A 185 32.34 -5.56 9.34
CA LEU A 185 31.06 -6.16 9.73
C LEU A 185 30.80 -5.97 11.23
N SER A 186 29.54 -5.84 11.61
CA SER A 186 29.11 -6.09 12.99
C SER A 186 29.12 -7.60 13.32
N ALA A 187 28.86 -7.94 14.58
CA ALA A 187 28.34 -9.27 14.92
C ALA A 187 26.97 -9.51 14.24
N MET A 188 26.61 -10.79 14.10
CA MET A 188 25.25 -11.22 13.78
C MET A 188 24.31 -10.97 14.96
N ALA A 189 23.06 -10.61 14.67
CA ALA A 189 21.95 -10.52 15.62
C ALA A 189 20.68 -11.12 15.00
N THR A 190 19.76 -11.57 15.84
CA THR A 190 18.42 -12.05 15.46
C THR A 190 17.34 -11.25 16.17
N PHE A 191 16.07 -11.35 15.74
CA PHE A 191 14.95 -10.73 16.49
C PHE A 191 14.81 -11.29 17.92
N ALA A 192 15.31 -12.50 18.19
CA ALA A 192 15.35 -13.08 19.54
C ALA A 192 16.45 -12.50 20.45
N ASP A 193 17.45 -11.81 19.89
CA ASP A 193 18.46 -11.05 20.64
C ASP A 193 18.02 -9.61 20.92
N ALA A 194 16.93 -9.16 20.29
CA ALA A 194 16.46 -7.78 20.37
C ALA A 194 15.76 -7.47 21.70
N SER A 195 15.83 -6.20 22.11
CA SER A 195 15.15 -5.69 23.31
C SER A 195 13.86 -4.95 22.93
N ALA A 196 12.93 -4.72 23.86
CA ALA A 196 11.76 -3.89 23.60
C ALA A 196 12.18 -2.47 23.16
N GLY A 197 11.52 -1.91 22.14
CA GLY A 197 11.91 -0.66 21.48
C GLY A 197 10.74 0.25 21.12
N GLY A 198 10.97 1.12 20.14
CA GLY A 198 10.01 2.13 19.70
C GLY A 198 9.93 3.36 20.60
N ALA A 199 9.07 4.30 20.23
CA ALA A 199 8.75 5.45 21.08
C ALA A 199 7.87 5.01 22.26
N ALA A 200 8.14 5.52 23.47
CA ALA A 200 7.35 5.16 24.65
C ALA A 200 5.88 5.56 24.47
N ARG A 201 4.97 4.57 24.55
CA ARG A 201 3.52 4.79 24.57
C ARG A 201 3.07 5.41 25.90
N ALA A 202 1.95 6.13 25.88
CA ALA A 202 1.27 6.73 27.03
C ALA A 202 0.42 5.70 27.83
N ASP A 203 0.77 4.41 27.76
CA ASP A 203 -0.01 3.30 28.29
C ASP A 203 0.02 3.17 29.83
N GLY A 204 0.60 4.16 30.55
CA GLY A 204 0.55 4.23 32.02
C GLY A 204 -0.85 4.40 32.62
N ALA A 205 -1.89 4.50 31.78
CA ALA A 205 -3.29 4.44 32.14
C ALA A 205 -4.05 3.23 31.52
N ALA A 206 -3.36 2.37 30.76
CA ALA A 206 -3.95 1.15 30.20
C ALA A 206 -4.28 0.17 31.33
N ILE A 207 -5.49 -0.39 31.30
CA ILE A 207 -5.97 -1.42 32.23
C ILE A 207 -6.31 -2.73 31.51
N ALA A 208 -6.32 -2.70 30.18
CA ALA A 208 -6.23 -3.88 29.33
C ALA A 208 -5.41 -3.50 28.10
N LEU A 209 -4.43 -4.31 27.71
CA LEU A 209 -3.62 -4.12 26.51
C LEU A 209 -3.42 -5.47 25.81
N PHE A 210 -3.80 -5.56 24.54
CA PHE A 210 -3.64 -6.76 23.71
C PHE A 210 -2.81 -6.39 22.48
N THR A 211 -1.56 -6.87 22.46
CA THR A 211 -0.61 -6.71 21.34
C THR A 211 -0.66 -7.88 20.34
N PHE A 212 -1.35 -8.98 20.71
CA PHE A 212 -1.46 -10.20 19.90
C PHE A 212 -0.10 -10.75 19.46
N SER A 213 0.90 -10.66 20.35
CA SER A 213 2.28 -11.10 20.14
C SER A 213 2.51 -12.59 20.44
N GLU A 214 1.48 -13.33 20.86
CA GLU A 214 1.55 -14.78 21.12
C GLU A 214 1.57 -15.62 19.83
N GLY A 215 1.07 -15.06 18.72
CA GLY A 215 1.19 -15.59 17.35
C GLY A 215 0.52 -16.95 17.06
N SER A 216 0.00 -17.65 18.06
CA SER A 216 -0.55 -19.00 17.90
C SER A 216 -1.46 -19.44 19.06
N GLY A 217 -2.31 -20.43 18.80
CA GLY A 217 -3.21 -21.03 19.80
C GLY A 217 -4.58 -20.35 19.90
N ASP A 218 -5.36 -20.75 20.91
CA ASP A 218 -6.77 -20.32 21.05
C ASP A 218 -6.97 -19.24 22.13
N VAL A 219 -5.90 -18.56 22.58
CA VAL A 219 -5.93 -17.60 23.69
C VAL A 219 -5.00 -16.42 23.42
N THR A 220 -5.41 -15.21 23.83
CA THR A 220 -4.53 -14.04 23.99
C THR A 220 -4.76 -13.39 25.37
N MET A 221 -3.73 -12.76 25.93
CA MET A 221 -3.72 -12.23 27.31
C MET A 221 -3.38 -10.75 27.37
N ASP A 222 -4.00 -10.08 28.33
CA ASP A 222 -3.76 -8.69 28.69
C ASP A 222 -2.34 -8.46 29.25
N SER A 223 -1.55 -7.69 28.51
CA SER A 223 -0.15 -7.34 28.81
C SER A 223 0.02 -5.99 29.54
N SER A 224 -1.05 -5.41 30.10
CA SER A 224 -0.98 -4.09 30.78
C SER A 224 -0.22 -4.09 32.12
N GLU A 225 0.07 -5.27 32.70
CA GLU A 225 0.62 -5.48 34.05
C GLU A 225 -0.21 -4.87 35.22
N VAL A 226 -1.34 -4.23 34.95
CA VAL A 226 -2.20 -3.57 35.94
C VAL A 226 -3.24 -4.56 36.48
N GLY A 227 -3.05 -5.08 37.70
CA GLY A 227 -4.03 -5.96 38.36
C GLY A 227 -4.00 -7.41 37.87
N GLU A 228 -5.15 -8.08 37.83
CA GLU A 228 -5.28 -9.42 37.23
C GLU A 228 -5.47 -9.29 35.71
N ALA A 229 -4.83 -10.17 34.92
CA ALA A 229 -4.85 -10.07 33.46
C ALA A 229 -6.19 -10.59 32.89
N ILE A 230 -6.79 -9.84 31.97
CA ILE A 230 -7.94 -10.32 31.19
C ILE A 230 -7.46 -11.37 30.18
N THR A 231 -8.05 -12.56 30.21
CA THR A 231 -7.77 -13.64 29.25
C THR A 231 -8.87 -13.71 28.19
N LEU A 232 -8.54 -13.59 26.91
CA LEU A 232 -9.48 -13.72 25.80
C LEU A 232 -9.33 -15.10 25.13
N ASN A 233 -10.44 -15.81 24.97
CA ASN A 233 -10.51 -17.05 24.22
C ASN A 233 -10.85 -16.71 22.76
N ILE A 234 -10.01 -17.14 21.82
CA ILE A 234 -10.14 -16.88 20.39
C ILE A 234 -11.00 -17.97 19.77
N THR A 235 -11.86 -17.62 18.82
CA THR A 235 -12.67 -18.58 18.06
C THR A 235 -12.99 -18.02 16.68
N GLY A 236 -12.57 -18.70 15.62
CA GLY A 236 -12.87 -18.32 14.23
C GLY A 236 -12.13 -17.08 13.71
N MET A 237 -11.07 -16.65 14.40
CA MET A 237 -10.09 -15.67 13.92
C MET A 237 -8.77 -16.39 13.67
N GLU A 238 -7.94 -15.83 12.78
CA GLU A 238 -6.65 -16.38 12.37
C GLU A 238 -5.53 -15.49 12.90
N TRP A 239 -4.41 -16.06 13.34
CA TRP A 239 -3.23 -15.28 13.72
C TRP A 239 -2.52 -14.72 12.50
N ILE A 240 -1.98 -13.52 12.62
CA ILE A 240 -1.24 -12.84 11.55
C ILE A 240 0.24 -12.79 11.91
N GLU A 241 1.08 -13.08 10.91
CA GLU A 241 2.54 -12.90 11.04
C GLU A 241 2.87 -11.42 11.28
N GLY A 242 3.92 -11.15 12.07
CA GLY A 242 4.19 -9.83 12.64
C GLY A 242 3.25 -9.40 13.79
N GLY A 243 2.31 -10.25 14.20
CA GLY A 243 1.39 -10.03 15.32
C GLY A 243 0.03 -9.46 14.91
N GLY A 244 -1.04 -9.91 15.57
CA GLY A 244 -2.42 -9.53 15.27
C GLY A 244 -3.37 -10.71 15.05
N LEU A 245 -4.67 -10.41 14.97
CA LEU A 245 -5.73 -11.37 14.64
C LEU A 245 -6.55 -10.89 13.44
N ARG A 246 -6.75 -11.74 12.44
CA ARG A 246 -7.62 -11.50 11.28
C ARG A 246 -8.97 -12.19 11.46
N ASN A 247 -10.04 -11.50 11.08
CA ASN A 247 -11.40 -12.02 11.09
C ASN A 247 -12.01 -11.99 9.69
N VAL A 248 -12.03 -13.14 9.02
CA VAL A 248 -12.72 -13.33 7.72
C VAL A 248 -13.86 -14.35 7.80
N ALA A 249 -13.97 -15.09 8.92
CA ALA A 249 -14.83 -16.26 9.04
C ALA A 249 -15.99 -16.11 10.06
N GLY A 250 -16.18 -14.93 10.65
CA GLY A 250 -17.25 -14.68 11.64
C GLY A 250 -16.81 -14.87 13.10
N GLY A 251 -15.50 -14.87 13.37
CA GLY A 251 -14.92 -15.13 14.68
C GLY A 251 -15.08 -14.01 15.71
N LYS A 252 -14.47 -14.23 16.88
CA LYS A 252 -14.29 -13.28 17.99
C LYS A 252 -13.13 -13.71 18.90
N ALA A 253 -12.64 -12.77 19.73
CA ALA A 253 -11.86 -13.08 20.93
C ALA A 253 -12.63 -12.58 22.17
N GLU A 254 -12.85 -13.45 23.17
CA GLU A 254 -13.85 -13.22 24.23
C GLU A 254 -13.33 -13.52 25.65
N ALA A 255 -13.52 -12.54 26.54
CA ALA A 255 -13.20 -12.65 27.97
C ALA A 255 -14.22 -13.50 28.74
N SER A 256 -13.84 -13.99 29.92
CA SER A 256 -14.84 -14.45 30.90
C SER A 256 -15.51 -13.26 31.59
N VAL A 257 -16.69 -13.48 32.19
CA VAL A 257 -17.39 -12.47 33.00
C VAL A 257 -16.55 -12.05 34.22
N ALA A 258 -15.72 -12.94 34.77
CA ALA A 258 -14.87 -12.64 35.93
C ALA A 258 -13.68 -11.74 35.51
N ASP A 259 -12.97 -12.11 34.44
CA ASP A 259 -11.90 -11.32 33.84
C ASP A 259 -12.40 -9.91 33.46
N SER A 260 -13.57 -9.85 32.81
CA SER A 260 -14.19 -8.60 32.36
C SER A 260 -14.56 -7.64 33.50
N ALA A 261 -14.78 -8.15 34.71
CA ALA A 261 -15.16 -7.33 35.87
C ALA A 261 -14.10 -6.26 36.20
N LYS A 262 -12.83 -6.52 35.88
CA LYS A 262 -11.71 -5.57 35.96
C LYS A 262 -12.05 -4.21 35.33
N LEU A 263 -12.68 -4.21 34.15
CA LEU A 263 -13.05 -2.98 33.44
C LEU A 263 -14.13 -2.19 34.19
N PHE A 264 -15.07 -2.88 34.84
CA PHE A 264 -16.08 -2.23 35.69
C PHE A 264 -15.45 -1.67 36.97
N ASP A 265 -14.64 -2.47 37.67
CA ASP A 265 -14.04 -2.10 38.96
C ASP A 265 -13.06 -0.92 38.83
N MET A 266 -12.35 -0.82 37.71
CA MET A 266 -11.38 0.26 37.47
C MET A 266 -11.99 1.52 36.84
N ILE A 267 -12.96 1.39 35.92
CA ILE A 267 -13.53 2.56 35.21
C ILE A 267 -14.72 3.18 35.97
N SER A 268 -15.61 2.37 36.58
CA SER A 268 -16.82 2.90 37.20
C SER A 268 -16.61 3.89 38.37
N PRO A 269 -15.50 3.84 39.16
CA PRO A 269 -15.25 4.84 40.21
C PRO A 269 -14.74 6.20 39.70
N ILE A 270 -14.16 6.25 38.48
CA ILE A 270 -13.60 7.47 37.88
C ILE A 270 -14.54 8.10 36.85
N GLY A 271 -15.31 7.29 36.12
CA GLY A 271 -16.28 7.74 35.12
C GLY A 271 -15.71 8.15 33.76
N GLU A 272 -14.38 8.27 33.62
CA GLU A 272 -13.67 8.53 32.36
C GLU A 272 -12.98 7.28 31.79
N PHE A 273 -12.88 7.15 30.47
CA PHE A 273 -12.14 6.06 29.82
C PHE A 273 -11.76 6.37 28.36
N SER A 274 -10.90 5.52 27.79
CA SER A 274 -10.63 5.45 26.36
C SER A 274 -10.59 4.01 25.88
N VAL A 275 -11.00 3.80 24.62
CA VAL A 275 -10.76 2.57 23.87
C VAL A 275 -9.89 2.94 22.67
N GLU A 276 -8.76 2.24 22.51
CA GLU A 276 -7.79 2.42 21.43
C GLU A 276 -7.70 1.10 20.64
N ALA A 277 -7.62 1.20 19.31
CA ALA A 277 -7.32 0.07 18.44
C ALA A 277 -6.44 0.47 17.26
N TRP A 278 -5.61 -0.46 16.81
CA TRP A 278 -4.94 -0.41 15.51
C TRP A 278 -5.54 -1.50 14.62
N VAL A 279 -6.09 -1.11 13.47
CA VAL A 279 -6.93 -1.99 12.62
C VAL A 279 -6.69 -1.78 11.12
N VAL A 280 -6.86 -2.84 10.33
CA VAL A 280 -6.98 -2.79 8.86
C VAL A 280 -8.34 -3.36 8.48
N PRO A 281 -9.31 -2.56 7.98
CA PRO A 281 -10.58 -3.09 7.51
C PRO A 281 -10.40 -4.02 6.30
N GLU A 282 -11.13 -5.14 6.26
CA GLU A 282 -11.27 -5.95 5.03
C GLU A 282 -12.20 -5.26 4.02
N LEU A 283 -13.11 -4.41 4.50
CA LEU A 283 -14.14 -3.72 3.71
C LEU A 283 -14.28 -2.25 4.13
N GLU A 284 -14.35 -1.38 3.11
CA GLU A 284 -14.67 0.05 3.24
C GLU A 284 -16.09 0.23 3.82
N ASP A 285 -17.06 -0.53 3.28
CA ASP A 285 -18.46 -0.58 3.71
C ASP A 285 -18.76 -1.94 4.37
N GLN A 286 -18.67 -2.02 5.70
CA GLN A 286 -19.04 -3.23 6.45
C GLN A 286 -20.57 -3.42 6.48
N PRO A 287 -21.10 -4.63 6.24
CA PRO A 287 -22.54 -4.88 6.19
C PRO A 287 -23.22 -4.86 7.58
N GLY A 288 -23.44 -3.66 8.11
CA GLY A 288 -24.17 -3.38 9.36
C GLY A 288 -23.32 -2.66 10.41
N PRO A 289 -23.83 -2.51 11.66
CA PRO A 289 -22.96 -2.17 12.79
C PRO A 289 -22.14 -3.41 13.15
N THR A 290 -20.83 -3.30 12.99
CA THR A 290 -19.84 -4.35 13.20
C THR A 290 -18.84 -3.93 14.27
N ARG A 291 -18.47 -4.83 15.19
CA ARG A 291 -17.77 -4.47 16.44
C ARG A 291 -16.28 -4.80 16.38
N ILE A 292 -15.45 -3.80 16.61
CA ILE A 292 -13.98 -3.94 16.74
C ILE A 292 -13.66 -4.33 18.19
N ALA A 293 -14.20 -3.58 19.15
CA ALA A 293 -14.12 -3.88 20.58
C ALA A 293 -15.44 -3.48 21.27
N SER A 294 -15.96 -4.33 22.15
CA SER A 294 -17.21 -4.04 22.87
C SER A 294 -17.21 -4.61 24.28
N TYR A 295 -17.90 -3.92 25.19
CA TYR A 295 -18.10 -4.38 26.58
C TYR A 295 -19.60 -4.44 26.86
N SER A 296 -20.19 -5.65 26.90
CA SER A 296 -21.65 -5.82 26.92
C SER A 296 -22.16 -7.14 27.49
N LEU A 297 -23.40 -7.16 27.98
CA LEU A 297 -24.14 -8.40 28.25
C LEU A 297 -24.44 -9.23 26.98
N ASP A 298 -24.55 -10.54 27.15
CA ASP A 298 -25.02 -11.52 26.14
C ASP A 298 -26.54 -11.41 25.87
N THR A 299 -26.98 -10.26 25.33
CA THR A 299 -28.41 -9.97 25.10
C THR A 299 -28.69 -9.21 23.79
N GLY A 300 -27.80 -9.31 22.79
CA GLY A 300 -28.06 -8.84 21.42
C GLY A 300 -28.30 -7.33 21.26
N GLY A 301 -27.81 -6.49 22.17
CA GLY A 301 -27.88 -5.02 22.07
C GLY A 301 -28.46 -4.31 23.29
N ALA A 302 -29.15 -5.02 24.19
CA ALA A 302 -29.37 -4.53 25.54
C ALA A 302 -28.06 -4.64 26.37
N GLY A 303 -27.96 -3.91 27.47
CA GLY A 303 -26.88 -4.14 28.46
C GLY A 303 -25.43 -3.86 28.01
N ARG A 304 -25.21 -3.04 26.98
CA ARG A 304 -23.85 -2.63 26.52
C ARG A 304 -23.30 -1.46 27.34
N ASN A 305 -22.08 -1.52 27.84
CA ASN A 305 -21.42 -0.39 28.52
C ASN A 305 -20.75 0.53 27.50
N PHE A 306 -20.00 -0.02 26.55
CA PHE A 306 -19.47 0.70 25.39
C PHE A 306 -19.32 -0.21 24.15
N GLU A 307 -19.29 0.40 22.96
CA GLU A 307 -18.96 -0.22 21.67
C GLU A 307 -18.04 0.71 20.86
N MET A 308 -16.98 0.14 20.28
CA MET A 308 -16.22 0.69 19.16
C MET A 308 -16.63 -0.10 17.90
N ASP A 309 -17.41 0.56 17.04
CA ASP A 309 -18.02 -0.02 15.83
C ASP A 309 -17.36 0.53 14.55
N GLN A 310 -17.30 -0.28 13.49
CA GLN A 310 -17.39 0.22 12.10
C GLN A 310 -18.83 0.01 11.61
N ALA A 311 -19.41 1.03 11.00
CA ALA A 311 -20.82 1.11 10.64
C ALA A 311 -20.98 1.47 9.17
N GLY A 312 -20.77 0.49 8.28
CA GLY A 312 -20.51 0.78 6.88
C GLY A 312 -19.21 1.56 6.75
N ILE A 313 -19.28 2.74 6.12
CA ILE A 313 -18.16 3.65 5.85
C ILE A 313 -17.79 4.60 7.01
N TYR A 314 -18.30 4.37 8.23
CA TYR A 314 -18.12 5.28 9.37
C TYR A 314 -17.55 4.57 10.62
N TRP A 315 -16.57 5.18 11.27
CA TRP A 315 -16.21 4.84 12.66
C TRP A 315 -17.29 5.36 13.59
N ARG A 316 -17.75 4.52 14.53
CA ARG A 316 -18.88 4.78 15.42
C ARG A 316 -18.52 4.47 16.87
N PHE A 317 -18.76 5.43 17.77
CA PHE A 317 -18.66 5.22 19.22
C PHE A 317 -20.05 5.16 19.87
N ARG A 318 -20.20 4.28 20.86
CA ARG A 318 -21.37 4.23 21.76
C ARG A 318 -20.97 3.94 23.19
N HIS A 319 -21.74 4.50 24.11
CA HIS A 319 -21.63 4.26 25.55
C HIS A 319 -22.99 4.46 26.23
N ARG A 320 -23.22 3.89 27.41
CA ARG A 320 -24.42 4.21 28.22
C ARG A 320 -24.13 5.31 29.23
N SER A 321 -24.94 6.37 29.23
CA SER A 321 -24.84 7.48 30.18
C SER A 321 -26.12 7.68 31.02
N VAL A 322 -26.30 8.86 31.62
CA VAL A 322 -27.55 9.27 32.29
C VAL A 322 -28.53 9.86 31.28
N ASN A 323 -28.05 10.66 30.31
CA ASN A 323 -28.91 11.21 29.25
C ASN A 323 -29.20 10.18 28.15
N GLU A 324 -28.29 9.23 27.95
CA GLU A 324 -28.33 8.17 26.94
C GLU A 324 -28.42 6.77 27.60
N PRO A 325 -29.54 6.43 28.27
CA PRO A 325 -29.79 5.08 28.75
C PRO A 325 -29.93 4.10 27.56
N ASP A 326 -29.74 2.80 27.83
CA ASP A 326 -29.75 1.72 26.84
C ASP A 326 -28.69 1.79 25.72
N ALA A 327 -27.50 2.31 26.09
CA ALA A 327 -26.25 2.34 25.31
C ALA A 327 -26.17 3.36 24.16
N GLY A 328 -27.20 4.21 24.06
CA GLY A 328 -27.07 5.58 23.55
C GLY A 328 -27.02 5.80 22.04
N GLY A 329 -27.26 7.06 21.69
CA GLY A 329 -27.15 7.60 20.34
C GLY A 329 -25.79 7.30 19.72
N ALA A 330 -25.83 6.86 18.46
CA ALA A 330 -24.66 6.55 17.67
C ALA A 330 -23.85 7.83 17.39
N PHE A 331 -22.55 7.79 17.69
CA PHE A 331 -21.62 8.90 17.46
C PHE A 331 -20.71 8.54 16.29
N ASP A 332 -21.19 8.90 15.11
CA ASP A 332 -20.64 8.46 13.83
C ASP A 332 -19.78 9.58 13.23
N THR A 333 -18.55 9.24 12.83
CA THR A 333 -17.68 10.14 12.04
C THR A 333 -18.38 10.56 10.75
N ILE A 334 -18.16 11.83 10.34
CA ILE A 334 -18.79 12.39 9.13
C ILE A 334 -17.88 12.34 7.90
N ASP A 335 -16.58 12.13 8.10
CA ASP A 335 -15.60 11.90 7.04
C ASP A 335 -15.72 10.45 6.54
N ALA A 336 -15.75 10.26 5.23
CA ALA A 336 -15.76 8.96 4.58
C ALA A 336 -15.11 9.07 3.18
N PRO A 337 -14.53 8.00 2.62
CA PRO A 337 -14.51 6.61 3.13
C PRO A 337 -13.42 6.33 4.19
N ILE A 338 -13.48 5.14 4.80
CA ILE A 338 -12.40 4.56 5.60
C ILE A 338 -11.46 3.79 4.66
N PRO A 339 -10.14 4.02 4.70
CA PRO A 339 -9.20 3.31 3.83
C PRO A 339 -8.99 1.85 4.25
N LEU A 340 -8.63 1.00 3.28
CA LEU A 340 -8.24 -0.41 3.49
C LEU A 340 -6.75 -0.53 3.90
N GLU A 341 -6.33 0.29 4.86
CA GLU A 341 -4.96 0.33 5.36
C GLU A 341 -4.94 0.39 6.90
N LEU A 342 -3.73 0.43 7.49
CA LEU A 342 -3.59 0.45 8.94
C LEU A 342 -4.01 1.80 9.53
N GLN A 343 -5.02 1.78 10.39
CA GLN A 343 -5.66 2.93 11.00
C GLN A 343 -5.55 2.89 12.52
N HIS A 344 -5.22 4.02 13.15
CA HIS A 344 -5.21 4.19 14.61
C HIS A 344 -6.49 4.87 15.08
N VAL A 345 -7.41 4.12 15.69
CA VAL A 345 -8.72 4.63 16.10
C VAL A 345 -8.76 4.73 17.63
N VAL A 346 -9.01 5.93 18.15
CA VAL A 346 -9.16 6.15 19.61
C VAL A 346 -10.48 6.86 19.91
N MET A 347 -11.26 6.26 20.81
CA MET A 347 -12.55 6.78 21.27
C MET A 347 -12.46 7.07 22.76
N THR A 348 -12.72 8.32 23.18
CA THR A 348 -12.59 8.75 24.57
C THR A 348 -13.92 9.25 25.13
N PHE A 349 -14.10 9.13 26.44
CA PHE A 349 -15.20 9.72 27.21
C PHE A 349 -14.67 10.33 28.51
N ASP A 350 -14.99 11.61 28.74
CA ASP A 350 -14.79 12.34 30.01
C ASP A 350 -16.13 12.91 30.48
N PRO A 351 -16.55 12.74 31.76
CA PRO A 351 -17.85 13.22 32.24
C PRO A 351 -18.04 14.75 32.19
N VAL A 352 -16.97 15.54 32.04
CA VAL A 352 -17.07 17.02 31.92
C VAL A 352 -17.06 17.47 30.45
N SER A 353 -16.29 16.81 29.60
CA SER A 353 -15.98 17.19 28.21
C SER A 353 -16.65 16.31 27.16
N GLY A 354 -17.46 15.33 27.59
CA GLY A 354 -18.19 14.40 26.73
C GLY A 354 -17.29 13.42 25.98
N ARG A 355 -17.68 13.05 24.76
CA ARG A 355 -17.00 12.01 23.96
C ARG A 355 -16.30 12.55 22.73
N LYS A 356 -15.19 11.92 22.36
CA LYS A 356 -14.38 12.29 21.17
C LYS A 356 -13.90 11.05 20.42
N THR A 357 -13.70 11.20 19.12
CA THR A 357 -13.16 10.16 18.23
C THR A 357 -11.99 10.72 17.45
N TYR A 358 -10.86 10.05 17.54
CA TYR A 358 -9.62 10.35 16.86
C TYR A 358 -9.30 9.22 15.86
N VAL A 359 -8.70 9.59 14.73
CA VAL A 359 -8.16 8.69 13.72
C VAL A 359 -6.79 9.21 13.31
N ASP A 360 -5.77 8.37 13.38
CA ASP A 360 -4.37 8.67 13.03
C ASP A 360 -3.80 9.89 13.78
N GLY A 361 -4.02 9.90 15.10
CA GLY A 361 -3.69 11.02 15.99
C GLY A 361 -4.60 12.25 15.84
N GLN A 362 -5.35 12.39 14.74
CA GLN A 362 -6.17 13.57 14.45
C GLN A 362 -7.58 13.45 15.05
N LEU A 363 -8.08 14.54 15.63
CA LEU A 363 -9.47 14.62 16.07
C LEU A 363 -10.41 14.65 14.86
N ARG A 364 -11.33 13.67 14.76
CA ARG A 364 -12.36 13.63 13.70
C ARG A 364 -13.74 14.08 14.18
N LEU A 365 -14.06 13.85 15.45
CA LEU A 365 -15.39 14.17 16.00
C LEU A 365 -15.34 14.45 17.49
N GLU A 366 -16.09 15.45 17.97
CA GLU A 366 -16.26 15.74 19.39
C GLU A 366 -17.70 16.18 19.76
N GLU A 367 -18.19 15.68 20.89
CA GLU A 367 -19.43 16.11 21.53
C GLU A 367 -19.07 16.65 22.92
N ASN A 368 -18.92 17.97 23.05
CA ASN A 368 -18.55 18.63 24.31
C ASN A 368 -19.73 18.77 25.29
N THR A 369 -20.46 17.66 25.52
CA THR A 369 -21.63 17.59 26.41
C THR A 369 -21.26 16.82 27.67
N ALA A 370 -21.35 17.48 28.83
CA ALA A 370 -21.14 16.83 30.12
C ALA A 370 -22.23 15.78 30.40
N ASP A 371 -21.82 14.59 30.82
CA ASP A 371 -22.71 13.44 31.10
C ASP A 371 -22.07 12.56 32.19
N THR A 372 -22.66 11.41 32.48
CA THR A 372 -22.14 10.47 33.49
C THR A 372 -22.44 9.05 33.06
N MET A 373 -21.42 8.21 32.93
CA MET A 373 -21.59 6.78 32.58
C MET A 373 -22.54 6.06 33.54
N THR A 374 -23.44 5.23 33.01
CA THR A 374 -24.23 4.29 33.81
C THR A 374 -23.90 2.84 33.45
N TRP A 375 -23.50 2.08 34.45
CA TRP A 375 -22.81 0.80 34.26
C TRP A 375 -23.73 -0.40 34.46
N VAL A 376 -23.48 -1.45 33.67
CA VAL A 376 -24.10 -2.76 33.80
C VAL A 376 -23.02 -3.78 34.17
N GLU A 377 -23.09 -4.27 35.40
CA GLU A 377 -22.28 -5.36 35.95
C GLU A 377 -22.43 -6.65 35.12
N ASN A 378 -21.47 -7.57 35.25
CA ASN A 378 -21.45 -8.88 34.57
C ASN A 378 -21.43 -8.80 33.03
N SER A 379 -21.03 -7.66 32.47
CA SER A 379 -20.75 -7.52 31.03
C SER A 379 -19.50 -8.30 30.63
N ILE A 380 -19.40 -8.64 29.35
CA ILE A 380 -18.29 -9.40 28.76
C ILE A 380 -17.53 -8.49 27.79
N PHE A 381 -16.19 -8.50 27.83
CA PHE A 381 -15.35 -7.83 26.84
C PHE A 381 -15.07 -8.75 25.64
N VAL A 382 -15.30 -8.24 24.43
CA VAL A 382 -15.18 -8.98 23.17
C VAL A 382 -14.51 -8.12 22.10
N ILE A 383 -13.57 -8.72 21.37
CA ILE A 383 -12.87 -8.16 20.21
C ILE A 383 -13.36 -8.85 18.92
N GLY A 384 -13.52 -8.08 17.85
CA GLY A 384 -13.90 -8.54 16.50
C GLY A 384 -15.38 -8.91 16.29
N ASN A 385 -16.22 -8.91 17.33
CA ASN A 385 -17.64 -9.26 17.23
C ASN A 385 -18.47 -8.80 18.45
N ALA A 386 -19.76 -9.14 18.45
CA ALA A 386 -20.56 -9.24 19.67
C ALA A 386 -20.40 -10.61 20.35
N VAL A 387 -20.76 -10.69 21.63
CA VAL A 387 -20.93 -11.96 22.37
C VAL A 387 -21.81 -12.94 21.60
N THR A 388 -22.92 -12.42 21.04
CA THR A 388 -23.92 -13.13 20.23
C THR A 388 -23.47 -13.51 18.81
N MET A 389 -22.25 -13.17 18.41
CA MET A 389 -21.64 -13.44 17.10
C MET A 389 -22.38 -12.88 15.86
N ASP A 390 -23.36 -11.98 16.04
CA ASP A 390 -24.16 -11.36 14.97
C ASP A 390 -23.63 -9.98 14.52
N ARG A 391 -22.41 -9.60 14.91
CA ARG A 391 -21.81 -8.26 14.68
C ARG A 391 -20.34 -8.34 14.27
N THR A 392 -19.97 -9.37 13.50
CA THR A 392 -18.61 -9.59 12.99
C THR A 392 -18.06 -8.34 12.34
N TRP A 393 -16.92 -7.85 12.83
CA TRP A 393 -16.09 -6.91 12.09
C TRP A 393 -15.05 -7.69 11.29
N MET A 394 -14.99 -7.44 9.97
CA MET A 394 -14.08 -8.14 9.07
C MET A 394 -12.81 -7.32 8.80
N GLY A 395 -11.65 -7.92 9.02
CA GLY A 395 -10.36 -7.25 8.89
C GLY A 395 -9.31 -7.76 9.88
N GLU A 396 -8.23 -7.01 10.01
CA GLU A 396 -7.09 -7.31 10.87
C GLU A 396 -7.05 -6.37 12.09
N ILE A 397 -6.77 -6.93 13.27
CA ILE A 397 -6.66 -6.20 14.53
C ILE A 397 -5.23 -6.40 15.04
N ARG A 398 -4.43 -5.33 15.08
CA ARG A 398 -3.00 -5.35 15.42
C ARG A 398 -2.72 -4.97 16.87
N LEU A 399 -3.59 -4.15 17.48
CA LEU A 399 -3.54 -3.80 18.90
C LEU A 399 -4.94 -3.40 19.37
N VAL A 400 -5.30 -3.74 20.61
CA VAL A 400 -6.47 -3.15 21.31
C VAL A 400 -6.08 -2.79 22.74
N ALA A 401 -6.43 -1.58 23.19
CA ALA A 401 -6.22 -1.14 24.56
C ALA A 401 -7.48 -0.49 25.15
N VAL A 402 -7.66 -0.65 26.47
CA VAL A 402 -8.68 0.06 27.26
C VAL A 402 -7.97 0.82 28.37
N HIS A 403 -8.19 2.13 28.45
CA HIS A 403 -7.54 3.01 29.41
C HIS A 403 -8.52 3.51 30.46
N ALA A 404 -8.12 3.49 31.73
CA ALA A 404 -8.84 4.09 32.86
C ALA A 404 -8.62 5.61 32.94
N LYS A 405 -8.78 6.28 31.79
CA LYS A 405 -8.59 7.71 31.58
C LYS A 405 -9.16 8.12 30.22
N ALA A 406 -9.68 9.33 30.08
CA ALA A 406 -9.77 10.01 28.79
C ALA A 406 -8.36 10.45 28.34
N LEU A 407 -7.80 9.81 27.32
CA LEU A 407 -6.49 10.17 26.78
C LEU A 407 -6.56 11.58 26.16
N SER A 408 -5.55 12.40 26.46
CA SER A 408 -5.41 13.72 25.83
C SER A 408 -4.87 13.58 24.41
N ALA A 409 -5.15 14.56 23.54
CA ALA A 409 -4.65 14.57 22.17
C ALA A 409 -3.12 14.40 22.05
N ALA A 410 -2.35 14.84 23.06
CA ALA A 410 -0.90 14.63 23.12
C ALA A 410 -0.52 13.16 23.39
N GLU A 411 -1.23 12.49 24.31
CA GLU A 411 -1.04 11.06 24.60
C GLU A 411 -1.51 10.18 23.43
N ILE A 412 -2.59 10.57 22.74
CA ILE A 412 -3.07 9.91 21.53
C ILE A 412 -2.06 10.07 20.38
N THR A 413 -1.50 11.28 20.19
CA THR A 413 -0.43 11.53 19.21
C THR A 413 0.85 10.74 19.55
N GLN A 414 1.17 10.59 20.84
CA GLN A 414 2.28 9.76 21.31
C GLN A 414 2.05 8.27 21.00
N ASN A 415 0.85 7.73 21.25
CA ASN A 415 0.49 6.36 20.92
C ASN A 415 0.44 6.10 19.39
N PHE A 416 -0.01 7.09 18.60
CA PHE A 416 0.04 7.05 17.14
C PHE A 416 1.49 6.94 16.64
N ASN A 417 2.36 7.86 17.07
CA ASN A 417 3.77 7.91 16.67
C ASN A 417 4.59 6.68 17.13
N ALA A 418 4.10 5.94 18.14
CA ALA A 418 4.71 4.71 18.63
C ALA A 418 4.23 3.44 17.90
N GLY A 419 3.16 3.53 17.11
CA GLY A 419 2.64 2.39 16.36
C GLY A 419 2.02 1.29 17.24
N ILE A 420 2.06 0.07 16.70
CA ILE A 420 1.48 -1.16 17.27
C ILE A 420 2.35 -1.82 18.36
N GLY A 421 3.46 -1.20 18.78
CA GLY A 421 4.32 -1.72 19.84
C GLY A 421 5.29 -2.85 19.45
N ASN A 422 5.10 -3.49 18.29
CA ASN A 422 5.99 -4.56 17.77
C ASN A 422 7.34 -4.03 17.20
N VAL A 423 7.82 -2.89 17.73
CA VAL A 423 9.13 -2.32 17.43
C VAL A 423 10.11 -2.76 18.51
N VAL A 424 11.15 -3.48 18.11
CA VAL A 424 12.26 -3.89 18.97
C VAL A 424 13.48 -3.00 18.71
N THR A 425 14.42 -2.97 19.65
CA THR A 425 15.75 -2.38 19.47
C THR A 425 16.75 -3.50 19.22
N MET A 426 17.20 -3.61 17.97
CA MET A 426 18.27 -4.49 17.51
C MET A 426 19.62 -3.83 17.82
N ALA A 427 20.47 -4.50 18.60
CA ALA A 427 21.79 -3.98 18.99
C ALA A 427 22.91 -4.77 18.29
N PHE A 428 23.48 -4.18 17.23
CA PHE A 428 24.56 -4.79 16.45
C PHE A 428 25.92 -4.48 17.10
N ASP A 429 26.57 -5.46 17.73
CA ASP A 429 27.91 -5.27 18.29
C ASP A 429 28.94 -4.92 17.21
N VAL A 430 29.70 -3.86 17.45
CA VAL A 430 30.84 -3.43 16.65
C VAL A 430 32.12 -3.34 17.50
N SER A 431 32.10 -3.89 18.72
CA SER A 431 33.21 -3.85 19.67
C SER A 431 34.48 -4.50 19.10
N GLY A 432 34.32 -5.55 18.29
CA GLY A 432 35.42 -6.21 17.57
C GLY A 432 36.06 -5.37 16.45
N VAL A 433 35.35 -4.35 15.94
CA VAL A 433 35.82 -3.43 14.89
C VAL A 433 36.53 -2.22 15.51
N LEU A 434 35.94 -1.64 16.56
CA LEU A 434 36.47 -0.47 17.26
C LEU A 434 37.64 -0.82 18.19
N GLY A 435 37.66 -2.03 18.74
CA GLY A 435 38.63 -2.46 19.77
C GLY A 435 38.24 -2.07 21.20
N GLU A 436 37.10 -1.42 21.38
CA GLU A 436 36.48 -1.03 22.64
C GLU A 436 34.95 -1.21 22.56
N PRO A 437 34.21 -1.32 23.68
CA PRO A 437 32.79 -1.66 23.66
C PRO A 437 31.93 -0.69 22.86
N GLY A 438 31.13 -1.19 21.92
CA GLY A 438 30.20 -0.36 21.16
C GLY A 438 29.20 -1.15 20.31
N THR A 439 28.02 -0.56 20.12
CA THR A 439 26.91 -1.07 19.31
C THR A 439 26.44 -0.01 18.30
N ILE A 440 25.86 -0.49 17.20
CA ILE A 440 24.88 0.29 16.44
C ILE A 440 23.50 -0.22 16.85
N GLU A 441 22.71 0.63 17.49
CA GLU A 441 21.33 0.31 17.86
C GLU A 441 20.39 0.78 16.76
N MET A 442 19.43 -0.06 16.37
CA MET A 442 18.42 0.25 15.36
C MET A 442 17.04 -0.14 15.89
N GLN A 443 16.03 0.69 15.66
CA GLN A 443 14.65 0.25 15.78
C GLN A 443 14.33 -0.70 14.62
N ALA A 444 13.68 -1.82 14.90
CA ALA A 444 13.30 -2.81 13.91
C ALA A 444 11.89 -3.36 14.19
N ALA A 445 11.15 -3.73 13.15
CA ALA A 445 9.84 -4.36 13.27
C ALA A 445 9.57 -5.26 12.06
N GLN A 446 8.90 -6.40 12.25
CA GLN A 446 8.29 -7.12 11.13
C GLN A 446 7.08 -6.32 10.62
N ILE A 447 7.00 -6.11 9.30
CA ILE A 447 5.88 -5.40 8.67
C ILE A 447 4.80 -6.42 8.28
N ASP A 448 5.24 -7.51 7.66
CA ASP A 448 4.44 -8.64 7.19
C ASP A 448 5.34 -9.89 7.06
N ALA A 449 4.82 -10.98 6.49
CA ALA A 449 5.57 -12.20 6.21
C ALA A 449 6.74 -12.05 5.22
N ASN A 450 6.91 -10.88 4.58
CA ASN A 450 7.83 -10.65 3.48
C ASN A 450 8.92 -9.61 3.80
N GLY A 451 8.83 -8.85 4.90
CA GLY A 451 9.80 -7.79 5.18
C GLY A 451 9.83 -7.21 6.60
N TYR A 452 11.00 -6.68 6.93
CA TYR A 452 11.30 -5.98 8.17
C TYR A 452 11.61 -4.51 7.90
N MET A 453 11.02 -3.62 8.69
CA MET A 453 11.40 -2.22 8.78
C MET A 453 12.59 -2.10 9.74
N PHE A 454 13.59 -1.30 9.36
CA PHE A 454 14.68 -0.85 10.23
C PHE A 454 14.78 0.68 10.18
N ALA A 455 15.03 1.34 11.31
CA ALA A 455 15.09 2.80 11.42
C ALA A 455 16.05 3.28 12.53
N GLN A 456 16.35 4.58 12.51
CA GLN A 456 17.08 5.30 13.58
C GLN A 456 18.41 4.64 14.02
N PRO A 457 19.33 4.27 13.11
CA PRO A 457 20.65 3.78 13.49
C PRO A 457 21.34 4.78 14.41
N THR A 458 21.72 4.34 15.59
CA THR A 458 22.25 5.17 16.67
C THR A 458 23.56 4.59 17.17
N PHE A 459 24.60 5.42 17.26
CA PHE A 459 25.92 5.01 17.71
C PHE A 459 25.98 5.01 19.25
N VAL A 460 26.30 3.87 19.86
CA VAL A 460 26.36 3.72 21.32
C VAL A 460 27.71 3.12 21.73
N SER A 461 28.61 3.96 22.25
CA SER A 461 29.95 3.58 22.72
C SER A 461 30.54 4.69 23.60
N ASP A 462 31.53 4.39 24.43
CA ASP A 462 32.39 5.40 25.08
C ASP A 462 33.39 6.05 24.09
N ALA A 463 33.52 5.49 22.87
CA ALA A 463 34.33 6.04 21.80
C ALA A 463 33.85 7.43 21.33
N THR A 464 34.77 8.26 20.84
CA THR A 464 34.46 9.61 20.33
C THR A 464 35.21 9.90 19.03
N ALA A 465 34.61 10.71 18.16
CA ALA A 465 35.10 11.03 16.81
C ALA A 465 35.23 9.79 15.89
N VAL A 466 34.30 8.84 16.00
CA VAL A 466 34.25 7.62 15.19
C VAL A 466 33.62 7.95 13.83
N ALA A 467 34.40 7.81 12.75
CA ALA A 467 33.86 7.90 11.39
C ALA A 467 32.91 6.72 11.12
N VAL A 468 31.73 6.98 10.55
CA VAL A 468 30.77 5.95 10.13
C VAL A 468 30.29 6.27 8.72
N LYS A 469 30.42 5.30 7.80
CA LYS A 469 30.03 5.50 6.40
C LYS A 469 29.44 4.25 5.73
N ASN A 470 28.40 4.48 4.93
CA ASN A 470 27.68 3.52 4.09
C ASN A 470 27.31 2.23 4.86
N ILE A 471 26.31 2.37 5.73
CA ILE A 471 25.78 1.25 6.52
C ILE A 471 24.82 0.45 5.65
N ARG A 472 25.02 -0.87 5.60
CA ARG A 472 24.21 -1.82 4.83
C ARG A 472 23.77 -2.96 5.75
N ILE A 473 22.47 -3.18 5.89
CA ILE A 473 21.91 -4.35 6.58
C ILE A 473 21.99 -5.53 5.62
N ALA A 474 22.61 -6.62 6.05
CA ALA A 474 22.53 -7.92 5.39
C ALA A 474 21.47 -8.80 6.07
N VAL A 475 20.85 -9.69 5.30
CA VAL A 475 19.96 -10.75 5.76
C VAL A 475 20.60 -12.08 5.34
N ASN A 476 20.76 -13.02 6.28
CA ASN A 476 21.38 -14.34 6.09
C ASN A 476 22.76 -14.34 5.39
N GLY A 477 23.51 -13.24 5.53
CA GLY A 477 24.82 -13.06 4.90
C GLY A 477 24.81 -12.35 3.54
N VAL A 478 23.64 -11.92 3.04
CA VAL A 478 23.47 -11.21 1.77
C VAL A 478 22.94 -9.80 2.00
N VAL A 479 23.59 -8.77 1.45
CA VAL A 479 23.04 -7.40 1.43
C VAL A 479 21.96 -7.31 0.34
N PRO A 480 20.68 -7.03 0.68
CA PRO A 480 19.61 -6.90 -0.31
C PRO A 480 19.89 -5.79 -1.34
N VAL A 481 19.46 -6.01 -2.58
CA VAL A 481 19.66 -5.07 -3.70
C VAL A 481 18.81 -3.79 -3.55
N ALA A 482 17.78 -3.82 -2.69
CA ALA A 482 16.95 -2.66 -2.36
C ALA A 482 17.78 -1.47 -1.83
N GLN A 483 17.42 -0.24 -2.22
CA GLN A 483 18.10 0.97 -1.75
C GLN A 483 17.75 1.26 -0.29
N GLN A 484 18.54 0.71 0.63
CA GLN A 484 18.53 1.08 2.03
C GLN A 484 19.01 2.54 2.18
N PRO A 485 18.30 3.40 2.95
CA PRO A 485 18.67 4.80 3.09
C PRO A 485 20.01 4.99 3.82
N PHE A 486 20.40 4.02 4.63
CA PHE A 486 21.61 4.03 5.46
C PHE A 486 22.92 3.99 4.66
N ARG A 487 22.85 3.63 3.36
CA ARG A 487 23.99 3.76 2.44
C ARG A 487 24.46 5.21 2.27
N ARG A 488 23.60 6.19 2.59
CA ARG A 488 23.89 7.63 2.53
C ARG A 488 24.51 8.20 3.81
N VAL A 489 24.72 7.39 4.85
CA VAL A 489 25.46 7.82 6.05
C VAL A 489 26.92 8.08 5.66
N ASP A 490 27.41 9.28 5.95
CA ASP A 490 28.81 9.70 5.81
C ASP A 490 29.05 10.81 6.85
N MET A 491 29.39 10.42 8.08
CA MET A 491 29.53 11.34 9.20
C MET A 491 30.53 10.83 10.25
N MET A 492 30.75 11.64 11.28
CA MET A 492 31.62 11.33 12.41
C MET A 492 30.81 11.42 13.70
N ALA A 493 30.56 10.27 14.34
CA ALA A 493 29.89 10.20 15.64
C ALA A 493 30.84 10.74 16.72
N MET A 494 30.42 11.81 17.38
CA MET A 494 31.19 12.55 18.38
C MET A 494 30.93 12.05 19.80
N GLN A 495 29.79 11.37 20.03
CA GLN A 495 29.36 10.90 21.35
C GLN A 495 28.43 9.68 21.26
N SER A 496 28.25 8.99 22.39
CA SER A 496 27.21 7.98 22.57
C SER A 496 25.80 8.57 22.43
N GLY A 497 24.87 7.76 21.91
CA GLY A 497 23.49 8.14 21.64
C GLY A 497 23.31 9.03 20.41
N GLU A 498 24.29 9.10 19.51
CA GLU A 498 24.22 9.94 18.31
C GLU A 498 23.53 9.21 17.15
N MET A 499 22.37 9.73 16.72
CA MET A 499 21.58 9.18 15.62
C MET A 499 22.27 9.46 14.26
N LEU A 500 22.63 8.39 13.57
CA LEU A 500 23.37 8.39 12.30
C LEU A 500 22.46 8.62 11.08
N SER A 501 21.16 8.32 11.19
CA SER A 501 20.17 8.64 10.16
C SER A 501 18.76 8.74 10.75
N PRO A 502 17.96 9.76 10.36
CA PRO A 502 16.54 9.86 10.74
C PRO A 502 15.61 9.00 9.86
N LEU A 503 16.14 8.32 8.84
CA LEU A 503 15.35 7.58 7.85
C LEU A 503 15.04 6.16 8.31
N GLY A 504 13.97 5.58 7.76
CA GLY A 504 13.64 4.15 7.86
C GLY A 504 13.78 3.47 6.49
N GLY A 505 14.18 2.20 6.49
CA GLY A 505 14.32 1.38 5.28
C GLY A 505 13.79 -0.04 5.51
N VAL A 506 13.35 -0.68 4.43
CA VAL A 506 12.84 -2.06 4.47
C VAL A 506 13.90 -3.02 3.94
N VAL A 507 14.01 -4.19 4.57
CA VAL A 507 14.74 -5.36 4.05
C VAL A 507 13.79 -6.55 3.95
N PRO A 508 13.92 -7.43 2.95
CA PRO A 508 13.07 -8.60 2.83
C PRO A 508 13.29 -9.60 3.97
N ALA A 509 12.27 -10.39 4.26
CA ALA A 509 12.39 -11.65 4.99
C ALA A 509 12.73 -12.79 4.01
N GLU A 510 13.44 -13.80 4.47
CA GLU A 510 13.84 -14.96 3.65
C GLU A 510 13.50 -16.30 4.31
N LEU A 511 13.73 -16.40 5.62
CA LEU A 511 13.51 -17.59 6.45
C LEU A 511 12.49 -17.35 7.58
N GLY A 512 11.99 -16.12 7.72
CA GLY A 512 11.03 -15.70 8.74
C GLY A 512 11.68 -15.29 10.07
N ILE A 513 10.92 -14.59 10.91
CA ILE A 513 11.43 -13.85 12.08
C ILE A 513 12.23 -14.69 13.09
N ASP A 514 11.88 -15.98 13.24
CA ASP A 514 12.57 -16.92 14.13
C ASP A 514 13.94 -17.42 13.59
N ASN A 515 14.20 -17.25 12.29
CA ASN A 515 15.34 -17.85 11.59
C ASN A 515 16.26 -16.84 10.89
N ASP A 516 15.75 -15.69 10.45
CA ASP A 516 16.52 -14.68 9.73
C ASP A 516 17.61 -14.06 10.61
N GLN A 517 18.83 -13.98 10.08
CA GLN A 517 20.01 -13.44 10.77
C GLN A 517 20.47 -12.14 10.11
N PHE A 518 20.82 -11.14 10.91
CA PHE A 518 21.15 -9.80 10.45
C PHE A 518 22.56 -9.39 10.87
N HIS A 519 23.30 -8.76 9.96
CA HIS A 519 24.54 -8.04 10.29
C HIS A 519 24.60 -6.70 9.54
N LEU A 520 25.42 -5.77 10.03
CA LEU A 520 25.70 -4.50 9.35
C LEU A 520 27.06 -4.56 8.65
N GLU A 521 27.12 -4.10 7.41
CA GLU A 521 28.35 -3.87 6.66
C GLU A 521 28.63 -2.38 6.50
N PHE A 522 29.90 -1.98 6.61
CA PHE A 522 30.33 -0.59 6.57
C PHE A 522 31.34 -0.36 5.43
N GLU A 523 31.37 0.84 4.85
CA GLU A 523 32.51 1.32 4.06
C GLU A 523 33.61 1.87 4.98
N VAL A 524 33.21 2.57 6.05
CA VAL A 524 34.12 3.03 7.11
C VAL A 524 33.44 2.84 8.47
N LEU A 525 34.17 2.30 9.44
CA LEU A 525 33.82 2.34 10.86
C LEU A 525 35.08 2.53 11.71
N GLY A 526 35.21 3.71 12.33
CA GLY A 526 36.44 4.12 13.01
C GLY A 526 37.62 4.21 12.03
N ASP A 527 38.75 3.60 12.41
CA ASP A 527 39.93 3.46 11.55
C ASP A 527 39.84 2.27 10.57
N GLN A 528 38.74 1.50 10.55
CA GLN A 528 38.56 0.34 9.67
C GLN A 528 37.85 0.73 8.37
N PHE A 529 38.42 0.28 7.24
CA PHE A 529 37.93 0.55 5.89
C PHE A 529 37.45 -0.76 5.25
N GLY A 530 36.15 -0.86 5.01
CA GLY A 530 35.51 -2.00 4.34
C GLY A 530 35.48 -1.85 2.83
N MET A 531 34.69 -2.70 2.16
CA MET A 531 34.51 -2.58 0.71
C MET A 531 33.56 -1.43 0.36
N ALA A 532 34.14 -0.38 -0.24
CA ALA A 532 33.41 0.65 -0.94
C ALA A 532 32.56 0.05 -2.07
N GLU A 533 31.40 0.64 -2.31
CA GLU A 533 30.38 0.08 -3.20
C GLU A 533 30.84 0.15 -4.68
N THR A 534 31.12 -1.01 -5.27
CA THR A 534 31.55 -1.13 -6.68
C THR A 534 30.39 -1.03 -7.67
N VAL A 535 29.17 -1.30 -7.20
CA VAL A 535 27.93 -1.00 -7.90
C VAL A 535 27.67 0.50 -7.72
N ALA A 536 27.84 1.29 -8.78
CA ALA A 536 27.37 2.67 -8.76
C ALA A 536 25.86 2.67 -8.42
N PRO A 537 25.37 3.56 -7.55
CA PRO A 537 23.96 3.60 -7.19
C PRO A 537 23.15 3.65 -8.48
N ALA A 538 22.20 2.71 -8.62
CA ALA A 538 21.44 2.52 -9.85
C ALA A 538 20.99 3.89 -10.37
N ALA A 539 21.40 4.22 -11.61
CA ALA A 539 21.08 5.50 -12.21
C ALA A 539 19.57 5.73 -12.05
N PRO A 540 19.12 6.92 -11.59
CA PRO A 540 17.70 7.18 -11.41
C PRO A 540 17.01 6.77 -12.71
N PRO A 541 15.96 5.92 -12.63
CA PRO A 541 15.46 5.18 -13.78
C PRO A 541 15.26 6.17 -14.92
N LEU A 542 15.83 5.85 -16.09
CA LEU A 542 15.66 6.68 -17.28
C LEU A 542 14.16 7.01 -17.38
N PRO A 543 13.77 8.30 -17.42
CA PRO A 543 12.37 8.67 -17.41
C PRO A 543 11.69 7.87 -18.51
N PRO A 544 10.60 7.14 -18.19
CA PRO A 544 10.18 5.95 -18.92
C PRO A 544 10.09 6.28 -20.41
N ALA A 545 10.94 5.60 -21.19
CA ALA A 545 11.34 6.04 -22.52
C ALA A 545 10.11 6.27 -23.40
N ASP A 546 9.80 7.57 -23.60
CA ASP A 546 8.46 8.14 -23.82
C ASP A 546 7.37 7.07 -24.01
N GLU A 547 6.64 6.74 -22.92
CA GLU A 547 5.49 5.82 -23.00
C GLU A 547 4.64 6.22 -24.20
N VAL A 548 4.42 5.28 -25.12
CA VAL A 548 3.62 5.53 -26.32
C VAL A 548 2.20 5.84 -25.84
N GLU A 549 1.88 7.14 -25.75
CA GLU A 549 0.56 7.57 -25.28
C GLU A 549 -0.48 6.85 -26.15
N PRO A 550 -1.41 6.08 -25.53
CA PRO A 550 -2.33 5.28 -26.30
C PRO A 550 -3.26 6.20 -27.10
N ASP A 551 -3.50 5.87 -28.38
CA ASP A 551 -4.41 6.61 -29.29
C ASP A 551 -5.86 6.75 -28.75
N LEU A 552 -6.18 6.04 -27.67
CA LEU A 552 -7.36 6.25 -26.83
C LEU A 552 -6.99 5.92 -25.37
N GLY A 553 -7.11 6.87 -24.45
CA GLY A 553 -6.66 6.71 -23.06
C GLY A 553 -7.29 7.69 -22.09
N LEU A 554 -6.75 7.74 -20.87
CA LEU A 554 -7.09 8.79 -19.90
C LEU A 554 -6.09 9.92 -19.95
N ARG A 555 -6.54 11.14 -19.62
CA ARG A 555 -5.64 12.23 -19.27
C ARG A 555 -4.95 11.90 -17.95
N THR A 556 -3.63 12.10 -17.87
CA THR A 556 -2.92 12.07 -16.59
C THR A 556 -3.38 13.21 -15.69
N PHE A 557 -3.12 13.16 -14.38
CA PHE A 557 -3.68 14.17 -13.47
C PHE A 557 -3.29 15.62 -13.81
N SER A 558 -2.05 15.87 -14.21
CA SER A 558 -1.62 17.17 -14.70
C SER A 558 -2.37 17.59 -15.97
N GLN A 559 -2.54 16.67 -16.93
CA GLN A 559 -3.35 16.89 -18.13
C GLN A 559 -4.83 17.17 -17.79
N ILE A 560 -5.39 16.57 -16.73
CA ILE A 560 -6.75 16.85 -16.23
C ILE A 560 -6.82 18.27 -15.65
N ASN A 561 -5.88 18.65 -14.77
CA ASN A 561 -5.84 19.97 -14.15
C ASN A 561 -5.68 21.09 -15.19
N ASP A 562 -4.75 20.93 -16.14
CA ASP A 562 -4.56 21.87 -17.26
C ASP A 562 -5.81 21.95 -18.15
N THR A 563 -6.49 20.82 -18.38
CA THR A 563 -7.75 20.79 -19.13
C THR A 563 -8.86 21.54 -18.36
N MET A 564 -9.05 21.28 -17.06
CA MET A 564 -10.05 21.97 -16.25
C MET A 564 -9.79 23.49 -16.16
N ALA A 565 -8.54 23.91 -16.01
CA ALA A 565 -8.15 25.32 -16.09
C ALA A 565 -8.49 25.95 -17.45
N ALA A 566 -8.13 25.30 -18.56
CA ALA A 566 -8.38 25.81 -19.91
C ALA A 566 -9.87 25.88 -20.26
N LEU A 567 -10.66 24.90 -19.84
CA LEU A 567 -12.10 24.83 -20.11
C LEU A 567 -12.92 25.81 -19.25
N THR A 568 -12.55 26.01 -17.98
CA THR A 568 -13.26 26.94 -17.07
C THR A 568 -12.76 28.38 -17.16
N GLY A 569 -11.49 28.59 -17.53
CA GLY A 569 -10.82 29.89 -17.51
C GLY A 569 -10.30 30.33 -16.14
N ILE A 570 -10.32 29.44 -15.13
CA ILE A 570 -9.80 29.69 -13.78
C ILE A 570 -8.29 29.36 -13.72
N ASP A 571 -7.50 30.22 -13.07
CA ASP A 571 -6.07 30.00 -12.87
C ASP A 571 -5.84 28.81 -11.92
N PRO A 572 -5.07 27.76 -12.29
CA PRO A 572 -4.78 26.62 -11.42
C PRO A 572 -4.05 27.00 -10.12
N ASN A 573 -3.39 28.16 -10.08
CA ASN A 573 -2.72 28.69 -8.89
C ASN A 573 -3.69 29.42 -7.93
N THR A 574 -4.99 29.46 -8.24
CA THR A 574 -6.03 29.98 -7.34
C THR A 574 -6.02 29.17 -6.05
N ALA A 575 -6.00 29.82 -4.89
CA ALA A 575 -5.64 29.17 -3.62
C ALA A 575 -6.50 27.93 -3.27
N ALA A 576 -7.81 27.95 -3.57
CA ALA A 576 -8.69 26.80 -3.37
C ALA A 576 -8.38 25.64 -4.34
N VAL A 577 -8.12 25.97 -5.62
CA VAL A 577 -7.75 25.01 -6.68
C VAL A 577 -6.40 24.39 -6.38
N LEU A 578 -5.38 25.19 -6.07
CA LEU A 578 -4.03 24.71 -5.75
C LEU A 578 -4.02 23.83 -4.49
N ALA A 579 -4.78 24.20 -3.45
CA ALA A 579 -4.93 23.35 -2.27
C ALA A 579 -5.62 22.02 -2.60
N SER A 580 -6.70 22.06 -3.40
CA SER A 580 -7.42 20.84 -3.83
C SER A 580 -6.55 19.94 -4.71
N TYR A 581 -5.77 20.52 -5.63
CA TYR A 581 -4.81 19.81 -6.46
C TYR A 581 -3.76 19.10 -5.60
N THR A 582 -3.17 19.83 -4.64
CA THR A 582 -2.10 19.31 -3.76
C THR A 582 -2.60 18.23 -2.80
N GLU A 583 -3.84 18.35 -2.29
CA GLU A 583 -4.47 17.32 -1.46
C GLU A 583 -4.70 16.03 -2.26
N LEU A 584 -5.14 16.15 -3.50
CA LEU A 584 -5.64 15.03 -4.28
C LEU A 584 -4.55 14.32 -5.10
N GLU A 585 -3.41 14.97 -5.40
CA GLU A 585 -2.38 14.50 -6.36
C GLU A 585 -1.97 13.01 -6.23
N GLY A 586 -1.84 12.49 -5.00
CA GLY A 586 -1.51 11.08 -4.76
C GLY A 586 -2.63 10.06 -5.07
N SER A 587 -3.87 10.51 -5.29
CA SER A 587 -5.07 9.67 -5.48
C SER A 587 -5.56 9.59 -6.94
N LEU A 588 -4.77 10.04 -7.92
CA LEU A 588 -5.21 10.31 -9.29
C LEU A 588 -4.38 9.60 -10.38
N PRO A 589 -4.83 9.57 -11.65
CA PRO A 589 -4.15 8.84 -12.72
C PRO A 589 -2.77 9.42 -13.01
N SER A 590 -1.73 8.70 -12.60
CA SER A 590 -0.33 9.01 -12.92
C SER A 590 0.07 8.61 -14.35
N THR A 591 -0.70 7.71 -14.98
CA THR A 591 -0.51 7.24 -16.36
C THR A 591 -1.79 7.42 -17.18
N SER A 592 -1.68 7.26 -18.51
CA SER A 592 -2.84 7.36 -19.42
C SER A 592 -3.64 6.04 -19.56
N ASN A 593 -3.34 5.03 -18.75
CA ASN A 593 -3.83 3.66 -18.95
C ASN A 593 -5.23 3.44 -18.35
N LEU A 594 -6.24 3.28 -19.21
CA LEU A 594 -7.63 2.97 -18.85
C LEU A 594 -7.78 1.75 -17.90
N ASN A 595 -6.89 0.76 -17.98
CA ASN A 595 -6.93 -0.43 -17.11
C ASN A 595 -6.45 -0.15 -15.68
N SER A 596 -5.85 1.02 -15.42
CA SER A 596 -5.47 1.49 -14.09
C SER A 596 -6.51 2.42 -13.44
N PHE A 597 -7.66 2.61 -14.09
CA PHE A 597 -8.69 3.52 -13.60
C PHE A 597 -9.49 2.96 -12.43
N ALA A 598 -9.48 3.68 -11.31
CA ALA A 598 -10.17 3.30 -10.08
C ALA A 598 -11.28 4.29 -9.70
N SER A 599 -12.28 3.83 -8.95
CA SER A 599 -13.36 4.67 -8.41
C SER A 599 -12.83 5.84 -7.58
N ALA A 600 -11.76 5.64 -6.81
CA ALA A 600 -11.07 6.69 -6.05
C ALA A 600 -10.58 7.84 -6.95
N GLN A 601 -10.03 7.52 -8.13
CA GLN A 601 -9.58 8.50 -9.11
C GLN A 601 -10.76 9.27 -9.71
N GLN A 602 -11.88 8.60 -9.99
CA GLN A 602 -13.12 9.26 -10.43
C GLN A 602 -13.67 10.23 -9.35
N ILE A 603 -13.60 9.85 -8.08
CA ILE A 603 -14.00 10.72 -6.95
C ILE A 603 -13.06 11.92 -6.85
N ALA A 604 -11.74 11.73 -6.97
CA ALA A 604 -10.78 12.82 -6.93
C ALA A 604 -10.94 13.80 -8.13
N ILE A 605 -11.22 13.29 -9.33
CA ILE A 605 -11.62 14.09 -10.50
C ILE A 605 -12.87 14.91 -10.19
N GLN A 606 -13.91 14.29 -9.60
CA GLN A 606 -15.13 14.98 -9.22
C GLN A 606 -14.89 16.05 -8.14
N ARG A 607 -13.99 15.81 -7.18
CA ARG A 607 -13.60 16.80 -6.16
C ARG A 607 -12.90 18.01 -6.80
N LEU A 608 -11.91 17.79 -7.68
CA LEU A 608 -11.22 18.90 -8.35
C LEU A 608 -12.16 19.68 -9.30
N ALA A 609 -13.00 18.98 -10.08
CA ALA A 609 -14.03 19.60 -10.92
C ALA A 609 -15.00 20.46 -10.08
N THR A 610 -15.34 20.00 -8.87
CA THR A 610 -16.17 20.76 -7.93
C THR A 610 -15.46 22.01 -7.44
N THR A 611 -14.16 21.98 -7.15
CA THR A 611 -13.42 23.20 -6.79
C THR A 611 -13.37 24.20 -7.95
N TYR A 612 -13.01 23.76 -9.16
CA TYR A 612 -13.00 24.61 -10.36
C TYR A 612 -14.36 25.27 -10.64
N CYS A 613 -15.43 24.48 -10.63
CA CYS A 613 -16.78 24.99 -10.84
C CYS A 613 -17.31 25.84 -9.67
N GLY A 614 -16.69 25.75 -8.48
CA GLY A 614 -16.95 26.63 -7.36
C GLY A 614 -16.46 28.05 -7.63
N GLU A 615 -15.22 28.18 -8.10
CA GLU A 615 -14.64 29.46 -8.54
C GLU A 615 -15.40 30.07 -9.74
N VAL A 616 -15.98 29.24 -10.61
CA VAL A 616 -16.88 29.69 -11.69
C VAL A 616 -18.22 30.20 -11.13
N ALA A 617 -18.97 29.39 -10.39
CA ALA A 617 -20.39 29.66 -10.12
C ALA A 617 -20.64 30.49 -8.85
N THR A 618 -19.83 30.33 -7.79
CA THR A 618 -20.05 31.02 -6.50
C THR A 618 -19.60 32.49 -6.52
N ILE A 619 -18.73 32.86 -7.46
CA ILE A 619 -18.30 34.24 -7.69
C ILE A 619 -19.18 34.83 -8.81
N THR A 620 -20.11 35.71 -8.47
CA THR A 620 -21.13 36.24 -9.40
C THR A 620 -20.53 36.78 -10.71
N ALA A 621 -19.39 37.48 -10.65
CA ALA A 621 -18.72 38.03 -11.84
C ALA A 621 -18.14 36.94 -12.77
N ASN A 622 -17.66 35.82 -12.23
CA ASN A 622 -17.18 34.68 -13.02
C ASN A 622 -18.38 33.92 -13.61
N CYS A 623 -19.43 33.77 -12.81
CA CYS A 623 -20.68 33.10 -13.14
C CYS A 623 -21.41 33.81 -14.30
N ASP A 624 -21.55 35.15 -14.22
CA ASP A 624 -22.05 36.01 -15.30
C ASP A 624 -21.17 35.91 -16.56
N ALA A 625 -19.84 35.83 -16.42
CA ALA A 625 -18.92 35.73 -17.55
C ALA A 625 -18.89 34.34 -18.21
N PHE A 626 -19.23 33.29 -17.48
CA PHE A 626 -19.25 31.91 -17.96
C PHE A 626 -20.60 31.53 -18.57
N PHE A 627 -21.69 31.77 -17.84
CA PHE A 627 -23.07 31.41 -18.23
C PHE A 627 -23.87 32.55 -18.89
N GLY A 628 -23.31 33.76 -18.97
CA GLY A 628 -24.00 34.96 -19.49
C GLY A 628 -24.89 35.66 -18.46
N ALA A 629 -25.42 34.93 -17.49
CA ALA A 629 -26.06 35.46 -16.28
C ALA A 629 -26.00 34.44 -15.14
N CYS A 630 -25.76 34.89 -13.91
CA CYS A 630 -25.76 34.05 -12.71
C CYS A 630 -27.18 33.78 -12.16
N ALA A 631 -28.06 33.28 -13.04
CA ALA A 631 -29.44 32.93 -12.74
C ALA A 631 -29.89 31.81 -13.69
N VAL A 632 -30.94 31.08 -13.31
CA VAL A 632 -31.55 30.05 -14.17
C VAL A 632 -33.01 30.44 -14.40
N ASP A 633 -33.33 30.99 -15.58
CA ASP A 633 -34.74 31.13 -15.97
C ASP A 633 -35.31 29.74 -16.33
N GLY A 634 -36.55 29.45 -15.97
CA GLY A 634 -37.22 28.19 -16.30
C GLY A 634 -37.35 27.93 -17.81
N ASN A 635 -37.21 28.97 -18.64
CA ASN A 635 -37.18 28.87 -20.10
C ASN A 635 -35.76 28.65 -20.66
N ASP A 636 -34.72 29.13 -19.96
CA ASP A 636 -33.34 29.18 -20.45
C ASP A 636 -32.44 28.04 -19.92
N LYS A 637 -33.01 27.06 -19.21
CA LYS A 637 -32.31 25.85 -18.72
C LYS A 637 -31.56 25.10 -19.85
N ALA A 638 -32.11 25.12 -21.06
CA ALA A 638 -31.44 24.59 -22.24
C ALA A 638 -30.18 25.38 -22.61
N ALA A 639 -30.19 26.71 -22.55
CA ALA A 639 -29.02 27.54 -22.83
C ALA A 639 -27.89 27.33 -21.81
N VAL A 640 -28.22 27.03 -20.54
CA VAL A 640 -27.24 26.61 -19.52
C VAL A 640 -26.59 25.27 -19.92
N ALA A 641 -27.40 24.30 -20.35
CA ALA A 641 -26.92 22.99 -20.77
C ALA A 641 -26.07 23.06 -22.05
N ASP A 642 -26.53 23.78 -23.07
CA ASP A 642 -25.83 24.01 -24.32
C ASP A 642 -24.51 24.77 -24.06
N THR A 643 -24.47 25.72 -23.12
CA THR A 643 -23.24 26.39 -22.69
C THR A 643 -22.24 25.40 -22.08
N LEU A 644 -22.68 24.48 -21.23
CA LEU A 644 -21.80 23.46 -20.66
C LEU A 644 -21.30 22.47 -21.72
N TYR A 645 -22.15 22.08 -22.66
CA TYR A 645 -21.78 21.22 -23.78
C TYR A 645 -20.74 21.89 -24.69
N ASP A 646 -21.03 23.09 -25.21
CA ASP A 646 -20.12 23.85 -26.09
C ASP A 646 -18.79 24.18 -25.42
N ARG A 647 -18.79 24.41 -24.09
CA ARG A 647 -17.57 24.72 -23.34
C ARG A 647 -16.71 23.49 -23.04
N PHE A 648 -17.30 22.36 -22.64
CA PHE A 648 -16.56 21.23 -22.06
C PHE A 648 -16.46 20.01 -22.98
N ILE A 649 -17.45 19.78 -23.85
CA ILE A 649 -17.49 18.65 -24.80
C ILE A 649 -17.16 19.12 -26.22
N GLY A 650 -17.67 20.29 -26.62
CA GLY A 650 -17.50 20.85 -27.96
C GLY A 650 -18.22 20.04 -29.04
N ALA A 651 -17.84 20.25 -30.31
CA ALA A 651 -18.52 19.65 -31.45
C ALA A 651 -17.56 19.21 -32.56
N ASN A 652 -17.98 18.19 -33.32
CA ASN A 652 -17.29 17.59 -34.48
C ASN A 652 -16.12 16.63 -34.14
N LEU A 653 -16.09 16.06 -32.94
CA LEU A 653 -15.26 14.90 -32.61
C LEU A 653 -15.82 13.63 -33.27
N ALA A 654 -14.95 12.67 -33.57
CA ALA A 654 -15.36 11.43 -34.25
C ALA A 654 -16.26 10.51 -33.39
N ASN A 655 -16.08 10.57 -32.07
CA ASN A 655 -16.96 9.96 -31.07
C ASN A 655 -17.22 11.02 -29.98
N GLN A 656 -18.47 11.42 -29.76
CA GLN A 656 -18.89 12.27 -28.65
C GLN A 656 -20.36 11.96 -28.28
N PRO A 657 -20.80 12.25 -27.03
CA PRO A 657 -22.22 12.18 -26.67
C PRO A 657 -23.08 13.10 -27.53
N ASP A 658 -24.34 12.73 -27.81
CA ASP A 658 -25.26 13.61 -28.53
C ASP A 658 -25.67 14.83 -27.67
N LEU A 659 -25.74 16.01 -28.30
CA LEU A 659 -26.14 17.26 -27.64
C LEU A 659 -27.55 17.17 -27.05
N VAL A 660 -28.50 16.52 -27.74
CA VAL A 660 -29.89 16.43 -27.29
C VAL A 660 -29.99 15.58 -26.03
N ASP A 661 -29.26 14.47 -25.96
CA ASP A 661 -29.27 13.57 -24.80
C ASP A 661 -28.55 14.19 -23.60
N VAL A 662 -27.40 14.84 -23.80
CA VAL A 662 -26.67 15.53 -22.72
C VAL A 662 -27.45 16.75 -22.20
N SER A 663 -28.00 17.60 -23.09
CA SER A 663 -28.80 18.74 -22.65
C SER A 663 -30.10 18.31 -21.95
N ALA A 664 -30.67 17.15 -22.29
CA ALA A 664 -31.81 16.59 -21.56
C ALA A 664 -31.45 16.18 -20.11
N GLU A 665 -30.33 15.47 -19.90
CA GLU A 665 -29.91 15.08 -18.54
C GLU A 665 -29.45 16.28 -17.68
N ILE A 666 -28.77 17.29 -18.27
CA ILE A 666 -28.43 18.52 -17.54
C ILE A 666 -29.71 19.26 -17.10
N VAL A 667 -30.73 19.33 -17.96
CA VAL A 667 -32.02 19.94 -17.59
C VAL A 667 -32.75 19.11 -16.52
N SER A 668 -32.68 17.77 -16.55
CA SER A 668 -33.20 16.93 -15.45
C SER A 668 -32.50 17.26 -14.12
N LEU A 669 -31.16 17.35 -14.13
CA LEU A 669 -30.37 17.67 -12.94
C LEU A 669 -30.72 19.06 -12.37
N ILE A 670 -30.87 20.09 -13.22
CA ILE A 670 -31.30 21.43 -12.81
C ILE A 670 -32.68 21.40 -12.14
N ASP A 671 -33.60 20.59 -12.65
CA ASP A 671 -34.97 20.48 -12.15
C ASP A 671 -35.03 19.72 -10.82
N ASP A 672 -34.32 18.59 -10.70
CA ASP A 672 -34.25 17.76 -9.48
C ASP A 672 -33.49 18.46 -8.33
N LEU A 673 -32.52 19.32 -8.64
CA LEU A 673 -31.90 20.21 -7.66
C LEU A 673 -32.81 21.38 -7.21
N GLY A 674 -33.95 21.57 -7.88
CA GLY A 674 -35.05 22.44 -7.42
C GLY A 674 -35.23 23.73 -8.22
N CYS A 675 -34.58 23.89 -9.38
CA CYS A 675 -34.73 25.06 -10.26
C CYS A 675 -35.72 24.81 -11.42
N ALA A 676 -36.64 23.85 -11.28
CA ALA A 676 -37.58 23.45 -12.33
C ALA A 676 -38.43 24.60 -12.91
N GLY A 677 -38.83 25.56 -12.07
CA GLY A 677 -39.55 26.78 -12.45
C GLY A 677 -38.65 28.03 -12.62
N GLY A 678 -37.32 27.83 -12.66
CA GLY A 678 -36.30 28.86 -12.53
C GLY A 678 -35.89 29.16 -11.08
N CYS A 679 -34.72 29.76 -10.89
CA CYS A 679 -34.15 30.16 -9.60
C CYS A 679 -33.11 31.29 -9.76
N THR A 680 -32.85 32.01 -8.67
CA THR A 680 -31.91 33.15 -8.61
C THR A 680 -31.00 33.05 -7.39
N ASP A 681 -30.06 34.00 -7.27
CA ASP A 681 -29.20 34.18 -6.09
C ASP A 681 -28.43 32.90 -5.73
N VAL A 682 -28.15 32.66 -4.45
CA VAL A 682 -27.36 31.51 -3.97
C VAL A 682 -27.91 30.16 -4.47
N GLN A 683 -29.22 30.01 -4.64
CA GLN A 683 -29.79 28.76 -5.18
C GLN A 683 -29.39 28.54 -6.65
N ALA A 684 -29.36 29.60 -7.47
CA ALA A 684 -28.85 29.49 -8.83
C ALA A 684 -27.35 29.16 -8.84
N GLN A 685 -26.57 29.76 -7.93
CA GLN A 685 -25.13 29.48 -7.81
C GLN A 685 -24.86 28.01 -7.44
N ASP A 686 -25.55 27.47 -6.44
CA ASP A 686 -25.43 26.06 -6.02
C ASP A 686 -25.78 25.07 -7.16
N VAL A 687 -26.76 25.41 -8.00
CA VAL A 687 -27.21 24.55 -9.11
C VAL A 687 -26.32 24.68 -10.34
N LEU A 688 -25.86 25.89 -10.68
CA LEU A 688 -24.86 26.11 -11.74
C LEU A 688 -23.51 25.48 -11.37
N HIS A 689 -23.12 25.53 -10.09
CA HIS A 689 -21.95 24.83 -9.54
C HIS A 689 -22.06 23.33 -9.75
N ALA A 690 -23.19 22.74 -9.35
CA ALA A 690 -23.46 21.30 -9.48
C ALA A 690 -23.50 20.83 -10.96
N ALA A 691 -24.19 21.56 -11.83
CA ALA A 691 -24.28 21.23 -13.25
C ALA A 691 -22.91 21.34 -13.95
N CYS A 692 -22.15 22.41 -13.67
CA CYS A 692 -20.77 22.56 -14.14
C CYS A 692 -19.90 21.37 -13.70
N ALA A 693 -19.92 21.05 -12.40
CA ALA A 693 -19.06 20.00 -11.84
C ALA A 693 -19.40 18.60 -12.35
N ALA A 694 -20.65 18.35 -12.77
CA ALA A 694 -21.10 17.08 -13.34
C ALA A 694 -20.66 16.87 -14.80
N VAL A 695 -20.55 17.95 -15.60
CA VAL A 695 -20.09 17.86 -17.00
C VAL A 695 -18.55 17.91 -17.05
N LEU A 696 -17.92 18.74 -16.21
CA LEU A 696 -16.46 18.90 -16.17
C LEU A 696 -15.71 17.64 -15.69
N SER A 697 -16.34 16.80 -14.87
CA SER A 697 -15.78 15.51 -14.42
C SER A 697 -16.03 14.34 -15.38
N SER A 698 -16.79 14.56 -16.47
CA SER A 698 -17.28 13.48 -17.33
C SER A 698 -16.18 12.78 -18.14
N SER A 699 -16.47 11.59 -18.64
CA SER A 699 -15.58 10.85 -19.54
C SER A 699 -15.27 11.62 -20.82
N ALA A 700 -16.18 12.47 -21.31
CA ALA A 700 -15.96 13.33 -22.48
C ALA A 700 -14.86 14.38 -22.26
N VAL A 701 -14.58 14.76 -21.01
CA VAL A 701 -13.48 15.67 -20.64
C VAL A 701 -12.22 14.90 -20.27
N THR A 702 -12.35 13.76 -19.60
CA THR A 702 -11.23 13.06 -18.94
C THR A 702 -10.57 11.95 -19.76
N VAL A 703 -11.25 11.43 -20.78
CA VAL A 703 -10.67 10.59 -21.85
C VAL A 703 -9.94 11.49 -22.86
N LYS A 704 -8.96 10.92 -23.56
CA LYS A 704 -8.27 11.52 -24.72
C LYS A 704 -8.17 10.52 -25.86
#